data_AF-A0AA40C842-F1
#
_entry.id   AF-A0AA40C842-F1
#
_cell.length_a   1.000
_cell.length_b   1.000
_cell.length_c   1.000
_cell.angle_alpha   90.00
_cell.angle_beta   90.00
_cell.angle_gamma   90.00
#
_symmetry.space_group_name_H-M   'P 1'
#
loop_
_entity.id
_entity.type
_entity.pdbx_description
1 polymer ?
#
loop_
_entity_poly.entity_id
_entity_poly.type
_entity_poly.pdbx_seq_one_letter_code
_entity_poly.pdbx_strand_id
1 'polypeptide(L)'
;MCLKLLCREKKEKKEEKEEKEKKEKKSAFIRRMTTIRRGSPSEPQSALYTAALLGAAHGSDLKTFLTKDGRRQKYLHHYHESVRGHVLRIYDTARAGDRLLSWGKFIEFLKLMQGVADPELPKIENFTFEDFFWYWANNEEAWQAARKPRAEEKDWGHPISNYFISSSHNTYLEGNQLSSKSSTQAYKTVLENGCRCIEIDVWNGVVSRTPSKSPHREHHRHLSSNSVSRLAADALDVIGSPLGSDRISRHHSREPSATSPFLPPPAARGSSTSLDPKELTERLEDYKPATKVHSRGEPLVYHHGTMTSPVGFRDVCRAIREHAFVKNPLPLIISLEVGADREQQELMVEIMKQEWAGLLLDKPFDFCHPSQRQPRLSELRNKILIKVKRLDTSTTDIEADRGRPSSLAINAKPPISRALAALAIYTHSEHFKDKRSLSARSPSHIFSLSEDQFSDLVQDGKRFCNDIFSHNRNYFMRIYPKGLRVDSSNPDPSFHWRRGVQMVAMNWQKTDEGMMLNDAMFANTDGWVLKPPGFRAQDTVDYDAIPKRTLNLCITVLAGQYLPLPDDRRQNGVGIGGDKNFRPHVKVELHVEKQNKSSTDYIRETQPSTTNNPDWGKDAVPFGFFDVGGIQEEISFVR
;
A
#
# COMPACT_ATOMS: atom_id res chain seq x y z
N MET A 1 25.21 24.36 -49.64
CA MET A 1 24.02 23.53 -49.35
C MET A 1 24.38 22.19 -48.71
N CYS A 2 25.27 21.39 -49.33
CA CYS A 2 25.57 19.99 -48.97
C CYS A 2 25.90 19.70 -47.48
N LEU A 3 26.64 20.57 -46.77
CA LEU A 3 26.94 20.34 -45.35
C LEU A 3 25.67 20.21 -44.47
N LYS A 4 24.59 20.93 -44.77
CA LYS A 4 23.34 20.82 -43.99
C LYS A 4 22.64 19.47 -44.18
N LEU A 5 22.77 18.85 -45.36
CA LEU A 5 22.25 17.50 -45.63
C LEU A 5 23.09 16.45 -44.89
N LEU A 6 24.42 16.52 -44.99
CA LEU A 6 25.34 15.61 -44.28
C LEU A 6 25.17 15.66 -42.75
N CYS A 7 24.93 16.84 -42.16
CA CYS A 7 24.62 16.94 -40.73
C CYS A 7 23.25 16.34 -40.37
N ARG A 8 22.26 16.45 -41.26
CA ARG A 8 20.92 15.88 -41.04
C ARG A 8 20.95 14.35 -41.08
N GLU A 9 21.55 13.75 -42.11
CA GLU A 9 21.70 12.28 -42.19
C GLU A 9 22.45 11.71 -40.98
N LYS A 10 23.51 12.39 -40.52
CA LYS A 10 24.26 11.96 -39.33
C LYS A 10 23.45 12.04 -38.04
N LYS A 11 22.46 12.92 -37.95
CA LYS A 11 21.52 13.00 -36.81
C LYS A 11 20.49 11.88 -36.89
N GLU A 12 19.84 11.72 -38.04
CA GLU A 12 18.82 10.67 -38.27
C GLU A 12 19.40 9.26 -38.06
N LYS A 13 20.61 8.97 -38.60
CA LYS A 13 21.33 7.70 -38.38
C LYS A 13 21.81 7.49 -36.93
N LYS A 14 21.95 8.55 -36.12
CA LYS A 14 22.25 8.43 -34.69
C LYS A 14 20.98 8.08 -33.89
N GLU A 15 19.88 8.77 -34.17
CA GLU A 15 18.58 8.55 -33.52
C GLU A 15 18.05 7.14 -33.79
N GLU A 16 18.17 6.64 -35.04
CA GLU A 16 17.79 5.27 -35.41
C GLU A 16 18.63 4.20 -34.66
N LYS A 17 19.91 4.49 -34.39
CA LYS A 17 20.80 3.59 -33.63
C LYS A 17 20.42 3.55 -32.14
N GLU A 18 20.16 4.70 -31.53
CA GLU A 18 19.71 4.79 -30.13
C GLU A 18 18.34 4.12 -29.93
N GLU A 19 17.45 4.18 -30.92
CA GLU A 19 16.16 3.48 -30.84
C GLU A 19 16.30 1.96 -30.96
N LYS A 20 17.17 1.47 -31.84
CA LYS A 20 17.51 0.03 -31.94
C LYS A 20 18.12 -0.49 -30.63
N GLU A 21 19.07 0.24 -30.05
CA GLU A 21 19.72 -0.16 -28.79
C GLU A 21 18.72 -0.18 -27.61
N LYS A 22 17.76 0.76 -27.57
CA LYS A 22 16.64 0.73 -26.61
C LYS A 22 15.72 -0.48 -26.82
N LYS A 23 15.42 -0.85 -28.08
CA LYS A 23 14.59 -2.03 -28.41
C LYS A 23 15.28 -3.35 -28.02
N GLU A 24 16.58 -3.49 -28.27
CA GLU A 24 17.36 -4.65 -27.84
C GLU A 24 17.46 -4.77 -26.32
N LYS A 25 17.75 -3.67 -25.61
CA LYS A 25 17.77 -3.65 -24.13
C LYS A 25 16.41 -4.04 -23.53
N LYS A 26 15.29 -3.57 -24.11
CA LYS A 26 13.93 -3.98 -23.70
C LYS A 26 13.66 -5.46 -23.98
N SER A 27 14.10 -5.99 -25.12
CA SER A 27 13.96 -7.42 -25.48
C SER A 27 14.77 -8.34 -24.55
N ALA A 28 16.03 -7.99 -24.27
CA ALA A 28 16.91 -8.72 -23.36
C ALA A 28 16.39 -8.72 -21.92
N PHE A 29 15.81 -7.61 -21.47
CA PHE A 29 15.14 -7.51 -20.17
C PHE A 29 13.95 -8.46 -20.05
N ILE A 30 13.07 -8.49 -21.05
CA ILE A 30 11.91 -9.40 -21.11
C ILE A 30 12.35 -10.88 -21.09
N ARG A 31 13.43 -11.24 -21.82
CA ARG A 31 13.98 -12.60 -21.80
C ARG A 31 14.62 -13.01 -20.47
N ARG A 32 15.07 -12.06 -19.64
CA ARG A 32 15.54 -12.34 -18.27
C ARG A 32 14.39 -12.49 -17.27
N MET A 33 13.27 -11.78 -17.45
CA MET A 33 12.07 -11.96 -16.62
C MET A 33 11.47 -13.37 -16.76
N THR A 34 11.38 -13.90 -17.98
CA THR A 34 10.73 -15.20 -18.26
C THR A 34 11.50 -16.44 -17.78
N THR A 35 12.69 -16.27 -17.18
CA THR A 35 13.51 -17.38 -16.65
C THR A 35 13.63 -17.39 -15.12
N ILE A 36 12.96 -16.48 -14.41
CA ILE A 36 12.86 -16.51 -12.95
C ILE A 36 11.95 -17.69 -12.55
N ARG A 37 12.49 -18.64 -11.77
CA ARG A 37 11.75 -19.83 -11.31
C ARG A 37 10.55 -19.42 -10.45
N ARG A 38 9.45 -20.19 -10.56
CA ARG A 38 8.28 -20.08 -9.68
C ARG A 38 8.68 -20.30 -8.21
N GLY A 39 8.84 -19.22 -7.45
CA GLY A 39 8.56 -19.23 -6.03
C GLY A 39 7.04 -19.31 -5.84
N SER A 40 6.57 -20.12 -4.90
CA SER A 40 5.15 -20.19 -4.56
C SER A 40 4.71 -18.87 -3.90
N PRO A 41 3.60 -18.24 -4.33
CA PRO A 41 2.97 -17.20 -3.53
C PRO A 41 2.36 -17.87 -2.29
N SER A 42 3.02 -17.73 -1.15
CA SER A 42 2.43 -18.07 0.14
C SER A 42 1.23 -17.16 0.41
N GLU A 43 0.20 -17.73 1.03
CA GLU A 43 -1.03 -17.01 1.38
C GLU A 43 -0.75 -15.82 2.31
N PRO A 44 -1.61 -14.78 2.31
CA PRO A 44 -1.39 -13.58 3.13
C PRO A 44 -1.61 -13.87 4.63
N GLN A 45 -0.64 -14.52 5.28
CA GLN A 45 -0.54 -14.67 6.73
C GLN A 45 -0.25 -13.34 7.46
N SER A 46 -0.58 -12.20 6.84
CA SER A 46 -0.58 -10.88 7.47
C SER A 46 -1.38 -10.89 8.76
N ALA A 47 -2.50 -11.63 8.88
CA ALA A 47 -3.22 -11.72 10.15
C ALA A 47 -2.33 -12.18 11.33
N LEU A 48 -1.42 -13.14 11.14
CA LEU A 48 -0.51 -13.62 12.18
C LEU A 48 0.80 -12.84 12.24
N TYR A 49 1.35 -12.40 11.11
CA TYR A 49 2.57 -11.59 11.08
C TYR A 49 2.32 -10.18 11.65
N THR A 50 1.20 -9.58 11.28
CA THR A 50 0.68 -8.34 11.88
C THR A 50 0.22 -8.61 13.31
N ALA A 51 -0.37 -9.75 13.70
CA ALA A 51 -0.58 -10.04 15.13
C ALA A 51 0.70 -10.27 15.94
N ALA A 52 1.83 -10.62 15.31
CA ALA A 52 3.14 -10.70 15.97
C ALA A 52 3.83 -9.34 16.07
N LEU A 53 3.73 -8.50 15.03
CA LEU A 53 4.24 -7.11 15.07
C LEU A 53 3.37 -6.20 15.95
N LEU A 54 2.04 -6.28 15.85
CA LEU A 54 1.12 -5.69 16.83
C LEU A 54 1.29 -6.37 18.21
N GLY A 55 1.65 -7.65 18.27
CA GLY A 55 2.03 -8.30 19.53
C GLY A 55 3.30 -7.73 20.18
N ALA A 56 4.12 -6.99 19.42
CA ALA A 56 5.30 -6.28 19.90
C ALA A 56 5.14 -4.74 19.92
N ALA A 57 4.16 -4.19 19.20
CA ALA A 57 3.98 -2.75 18.95
C ALA A 57 2.54 -2.24 19.20
N HIS A 58 1.64 -3.06 19.75
CA HIS A 58 0.37 -2.65 20.35
C HIS A 58 0.20 -3.36 21.70
N GLY A 59 -0.29 -2.61 22.70
CA GLY A 59 -0.79 -3.16 23.97
C GLY A 59 -2.14 -3.89 23.86
N SER A 60 -2.47 -4.45 22.69
CA SER A 60 -3.72 -5.15 22.40
C SER A 60 -3.48 -6.67 22.34
N ASP A 61 -3.73 -7.45 23.38
CA ASP A 61 -4.77 -7.28 24.40
C ASP A 61 -4.30 -7.70 25.80
N LEU A 62 -3.82 -6.73 26.57
CA LEU A 62 -3.48 -6.95 27.99
C LEU A 62 -4.73 -6.99 28.90
N LYS A 63 -5.92 -6.65 28.39
CA LYS A 63 -7.16 -6.52 29.18
C LYS A 63 -7.91 -7.84 29.32
N THR A 64 -7.96 -8.72 28.31
CA THR A 64 -8.62 -10.02 28.46
C THR A 64 -7.98 -10.93 29.52
N PHE A 65 -6.67 -10.78 29.79
CA PHE A 65 -5.97 -11.51 30.85
C PHE A 65 -6.24 -11.02 32.29
N LEU A 66 -6.93 -9.89 32.48
CA LEU A 66 -7.10 -9.24 33.80
C LEU A 66 -8.38 -9.60 34.57
N THR A 67 -9.21 -10.52 34.06
CA THR A 67 -10.54 -10.82 34.65
C THR A 67 -10.56 -11.95 35.69
N LYS A 68 -9.44 -12.68 35.91
CA LYS A 68 -9.33 -13.70 36.97
C LYS A 68 -7.98 -13.68 37.70
N ASP A 69 -8.06 -13.33 38.98
CA ASP A 69 -7.09 -13.59 40.06
C ASP A 69 -5.64 -13.07 39.91
N GLY A 70 -5.47 -11.76 40.15
CA GLY A 70 -4.63 -11.32 41.26
C GLY A 70 -3.11 -11.55 41.21
N ARG A 71 -2.48 -11.72 40.03
CA ARG A 71 -1.02 -11.92 39.93
C ARG A 71 -0.32 -10.94 38.98
N ARG A 72 0.09 -9.77 39.51
CA ARG A 72 0.99 -8.81 38.83
C ARG A 72 2.32 -9.44 38.35
N GLN A 73 2.76 -10.53 38.99
CA GLN A 73 4.02 -11.22 38.67
C GLN A 73 4.12 -11.82 37.25
N LYS A 74 3.00 -12.06 36.54
CA LYS A 74 3.04 -12.73 35.21
C LYS A 74 3.75 -11.91 34.12
N TYR A 75 3.81 -10.58 34.24
CA TYR A 75 4.34 -9.72 33.17
C TYR A 75 5.86 -9.79 33.00
N LEU A 76 6.62 -9.96 34.09
CA LEU A 76 8.10 -10.02 34.07
C LEU A 76 8.67 -11.15 33.20
N HIS A 77 7.95 -12.25 33.02
CA HIS A 77 8.41 -13.41 32.25
C HIS A 77 8.36 -13.22 30.72
N HIS A 78 7.81 -12.10 30.23
CA HIS A 78 7.66 -11.82 28.79
C HIS A 78 8.76 -10.92 28.22
N TYR A 79 9.70 -10.46 29.06
CA TYR A 79 10.82 -9.61 28.65
C TYR A 79 12.15 -10.33 28.85
N HIS A 80 13.02 -10.26 27.84
CA HIS A 80 14.35 -10.85 27.92
C HIS A 80 15.25 -10.03 28.86
N GLU A 81 16.21 -10.68 29.51
CA GLU A 81 17.08 -10.05 30.50
C GLU A 81 17.88 -8.86 29.92
N SER A 82 18.22 -8.93 28.61
CA SER A 82 18.83 -7.83 27.85
C SER A 82 18.02 -6.53 27.89
N VAL A 83 16.68 -6.59 27.94
CA VAL A 83 15.81 -5.40 28.07
C VAL A 83 15.52 -5.13 29.54
N ARG A 84 15.18 -6.16 30.32
CA ARG A 84 14.83 -6.04 31.74
C ARG A 84 15.91 -5.35 32.56
N GLY A 85 17.19 -5.64 32.30
CA GLY A 85 18.31 -5.01 32.98
C GLY A 85 18.39 -3.49 32.80
N HIS A 86 17.94 -2.95 31.65
CA HIS A 86 17.82 -1.49 31.45
C HIS A 86 16.60 -0.92 32.16
N VAL A 87 15.44 -1.57 32.08
CA VAL A 87 14.22 -1.15 32.79
C VAL A 87 14.45 -1.09 34.30
N LEU A 88 15.18 -2.04 34.87
CA LEU A 88 15.55 -2.04 36.29
C LEU A 88 16.46 -0.87 36.66
N ARG A 89 17.44 -0.53 35.81
CA ARG A 89 18.27 0.69 36.00
C ARG A 89 17.45 1.98 35.97
N ILE A 90 16.41 2.06 35.13
CA ILE A 90 15.51 3.21 35.06
C ILE A 90 14.68 3.32 36.36
N TYR A 91 14.14 2.22 36.86
CA TYR A 91 13.49 2.15 38.18
C TYR A 91 14.43 2.55 39.32
N ASP A 92 15.65 2.03 39.33
CA ASP A 92 16.68 2.33 40.34
C ASP A 92 17.11 3.81 40.32
N THR A 93 17.13 4.42 39.13
CA THR A 93 17.36 5.86 38.96
C THR A 93 16.16 6.67 39.46
N ALA A 94 14.94 6.31 39.08
CA ALA A 94 13.72 7.01 39.48
C ALA A 94 13.47 6.98 41.00
N ARG A 95 13.78 5.86 41.69
CA ARG A 95 13.64 5.79 43.16
C ARG A 95 14.74 6.59 43.89
N ALA A 96 15.82 6.97 43.21
CA ALA A 96 16.90 7.80 43.73
C ALA A 96 17.42 7.36 45.10
N GLY A 97 17.70 6.06 45.25
CA GLY A 97 18.22 5.45 46.48
C GLY A 97 17.17 4.84 47.42
N ASP A 98 15.90 5.29 47.38
CA ASP A 98 14.82 4.77 48.23
C ASP A 98 14.61 3.26 48.03
N ARG A 99 14.12 2.54 49.05
CA ARG A 99 13.84 1.09 48.97
C ARG A 99 12.78 0.75 47.90
N LEU A 100 11.82 1.64 47.70
CA LEU A 100 10.73 1.55 46.73
C LEU A 100 10.57 2.89 46.02
N LEU A 101 9.99 2.91 44.83
CA LEU A 101 9.71 4.14 44.12
C LEU A 101 8.45 4.81 44.70
N SER A 102 8.58 5.97 45.33
CA SER A 102 7.41 6.70 45.87
C SER A 102 6.56 7.33 44.77
N TRP A 103 5.25 7.55 45.05
CA TRP A 103 4.31 8.12 44.09
C TRP A 103 4.80 9.43 43.46
N GLY A 104 5.29 10.37 44.28
CA GLY A 104 5.82 11.65 43.81
C GLY A 104 6.94 11.48 42.77
N LYS A 105 7.94 10.64 43.08
CA LYS A 105 9.06 10.34 42.18
C LYS A 105 8.62 9.64 40.88
N PHE A 106 7.58 8.80 40.92
CA PHE A 106 7.06 8.16 39.70
C PHE A 106 6.31 9.16 38.79
N ILE A 107 5.48 10.03 39.38
CA ILE A 107 4.79 11.09 38.63
C ILE A 107 5.80 12.10 38.06
N GLU A 108 6.86 12.43 38.81
CA GLU A 108 7.97 13.26 38.36
C GLU A 108 8.73 12.62 37.18
N PHE A 109 9.05 11.32 37.26
CA PHE A 109 9.63 10.56 36.14
C PHE A 109 8.75 10.62 34.88
N LEU A 110 7.43 10.38 35.01
CA LEU A 110 6.52 10.43 33.87
C LEU A 110 6.42 11.84 33.25
N LYS A 111 6.38 12.89 34.08
CA LYS A 111 6.29 14.29 33.59
C LYS A 111 7.61 14.78 32.98
N LEU A 112 8.76 14.56 33.65
CA LEU A 112 10.05 15.12 33.24
C LEU A 112 10.81 14.26 32.22
N MET A 113 10.77 12.93 32.35
CA MET A 113 11.55 12.02 31.50
C MET A 113 10.73 11.41 30.35
N GLN A 114 9.40 11.37 30.46
CA GLN A 114 8.52 10.75 29.46
C GLN A 114 7.53 11.74 28.81
N GLY A 115 7.48 13.00 29.27
CA GLY A 115 6.63 14.04 28.69
C GLY A 115 5.12 13.86 28.90
N VAL A 116 4.70 12.93 29.77
CA VAL A 116 3.29 12.64 30.06
C VAL A 116 2.69 13.81 30.84
N ALA A 117 1.81 14.60 30.22
CA ALA A 117 1.37 15.88 30.79
C ALA A 117 0.55 15.71 32.08
N ASP A 118 -0.44 14.82 32.09
CA ASP A 118 -1.22 14.49 33.28
C ASP A 118 -1.52 12.98 33.39
N PRO A 119 -0.69 12.21 34.10
CA PRO A 119 -0.83 10.77 34.24
C PRO A 119 -1.99 10.40 35.18
N GLU A 120 -3.13 10.02 34.63
CA GLU A 120 -4.27 9.43 35.35
C GLU A 120 -3.90 8.05 35.94
N LEU A 121 -3.28 8.06 37.13
CA LEU A 121 -2.78 6.87 37.81
C LEU A 121 -3.32 6.75 39.25
N PRO A 122 -3.57 5.52 39.74
CA PRO A 122 -3.99 5.31 41.12
C PRO A 122 -2.91 5.78 42.10
N LYS A 123 -3.34 6.39 43.21
CA LYS A 123 -2.45 6.84 44.30
C LYS A 123 -1.97 5.67 45.14
N ILE A 124 -0.99 4.93 44.60
CA ILE A 124 -0.20 3.93 45.31
C ILE A 124 1.00 4.64 45.91
N GLU A 125 1.16 4.62 47.24
CA GLU A 125 2.21 5.38 47.94
C GLU A 125 3.62 5.00 47.49
N ASN A 126 3.86 3.70 47.29
CA ASN A 126 5.15 3.10 46.97
C ASN A 126 4.96 1.97 45.95
N PHE A 127 5.70 2.04 44.84
CA PHE A 127 5.70 1.08 43.74
C PHE A 127 6.90 0.12 43.89
N THR A 128 6.69 -1.18 43.68
CA THR A 128 7.80 -2.10 43.40
C THR A 128 8.30 -1.93 41.95
N PHE A 129 9.36 -2.65 41.57
CA PHE A 129 9.80 -2.73 40.18
C PHE A 129 8.69 -3.26 39.25
N GLU A 130 7.96 -4.29 39.70
CA GLU A 130 6.83 -4.90 38.99
C GLU A 130 5.68 -3.91 38.81
N ASP A 131 5.37 -3.12 39.85
CA ASP A 131 4.34 -2.09 39.77
C ASP A 131 4.77 -0.97 38.81
N PHE A 132 5.95 -0.39 39.01
CA PHE A 132 6.52 0.65 38.14
C PHE A 132 6.47 0.23 36.67
N PHE A 133 6.97 -0.97 36.36
CA PHE A 133 7.03 -1.44 34.99
C PHE A 133 5.64 -1.73 34.42
N TRP A 134 4.70 -2.25 35.22
CA TRP A 134 3.31 -2.41 34.78
C TRP A 134 2.66 -1.07 34.44
N TYR A 135 2.74 -0.08 35.33
CA TYR A 135 2.11 1.23 35.09
C TYR A 135 2.81 2.03 33.99
N TRP A 136 4.13 1.88 33.82
CA TRP A 136 4.87 2.54 32.75
C TRP A 136 4.58 1.91 31.38
N ALA A 137 4.64 0.58 31.25
CA ALA A 137 4.39 -0.12 29.98
C ALA A 137 2.91 -0.12 29.54
N ASN A 138 1.96 0.10 30.47
CA ASN A 138 0.54 0.31 30.15
C ASN A 138 0.18 1.80 29.93
N ASN A 139 1.13 2.73 30.09
CA ASN A 139 0.91 4.14 29.79
C ASN A 139 1.24 4.41 28.31
N GLU A 140 0.20 4.52 27.48
CA GLU A 140 0.36 4.80 26.04
C GLU A 140 1.15 6.09 25.76
N GLU A 141 1.05 7.12 26.59
CA GLU A 141 1.79 8.38 26.37
C GLU A 141 3.28 8.25 26.68
N ALA A 142 3.66 7.33 27.57
CA ALA A 142 5.06 7.07 27.89
C ALA A 142 5.71 6.04 26.95
N TRP A 143 4.93 5.14 26.34
CA TRP A 143 5.46 3.98 25.60
C TRP A 143 5.16 3.99 24.09
N GLN A 144 4.28 4.85 23.58
CA GLN A 144 4.05 4.97 22.13
C GLN A 144 5.09 5.87 21.46
N ALA A 145 5.91 5.29 20.59
CA ALA A 145 6.76 6.06 19.67
C ALA A 145 5.94 6.88 18.64
N ALA A 146 4.71 6.44 18.34
CA ALA A 146 3.78 7.16 17.50
C ALA A 146 3.08 8.28 18.30
N ARG A 147 3.59 9.52 18.18
CA ARG A 147 3.00 10.73 18.76
C ARG A 147 1.49 10.83 18.43
N LYS A 148 0.65 11.03 19.46
CA LYS A 148 -0.78 11.31 19.30
C LYS A 148 -1.00 12.52 18.37
N PRO A 149 -1.91 12.46 17.38
CA PRO A 149 -2.20 13.60 16.51
C PRO A 149 -2.68 14.83 17.30
N ARG A 150 -2.25 16.02 16.90
CA ARG A 150 -2.74 17.28 17.47
C ARG A 150 -4.20 17.50 17.10
N ALA A 151 -4.94 18.23 17.94
CA ALA A 151 -6.32 18.61 17.64
C ALA A 151 -6.46 19.33 16.27
N GLU A 152 -5.48 20.16 15.90
CA GLU A 152 -5.44 20.84 14.60
C GLU A 152 -5.19 19.89 13.40
N GLU A 153 -4.52 18.76 13.60
CA GLU A 153 -4.32 17.76 12.54
C GLU A 153 -5.60 16.96 12.26
N LYS A 154 -6.52 16.91 13.24
CA LYS A 154 -7.88 16.36 13.11
C LYS A 154 -8.96 17.42 12.90
N ASP A 155 -8.61 18.67 12.56
CA ASP A 155 -9.61 19.64 12.10
C ASP A 155 -10.09 19.26 10.70
N TRP A 156 -11.34 18.77 10.62
CA TRP A 156 -12.02 18.44 9.37
C TRP A 156 -12.75 19.64 8.73
N GLY A 157 -12.56 20.84 9.26
CA GLY A 157 -13.19 22.09 8.83
C GLY A 157 -12.61 22.69 7.56
N HIS A 158 -11.41 22.31 7.11
CA HIS A 158 -10.80 22.85 5.90
C HIS A 158 -11.25 22.14 4.60
N PRO A 159 -11.15 22.80 3.42
CA PRO A 159 -11.36 22.17 2.10
C PRO A 159 -10.42 21.00 1.83
N ILE A 160 -10.86 19.95 1.13
CA ILE A 160 -10.08 18.70 0.97
C ILE A 160 -8.71 18.85 0.28
N SER A 161 -8.46 19.94 -0.46
CA SER A 161 -7.13 20.23 -1.03
C SER A 161 -6.09 20.73 -0.01
N ASN A 162 -6.52 21.11 1.21
CA ASN A 162 -5.65 21.49 2.34
C ASN A 162 -5.05 20.29 3.11
N TYR A 163 -5.28 19.04 2.69
CA TYR A 163 -4.79 17.84 3.40
C TYR A 163 -3.80 17.05 2.55
N PHE A 164 -2.91 16.32 3.22
CA PHE A 164 -2.25 15.15 2.65
C PHE A 164 -3.18 13.94 2.79
N ILE A 165 -3.19 13.06 1.79
CA ILE A 165 -4.19 11.98 1.64
C ILE A 165 -3.45 10.65 1.47
N SER A 166 -3.73 9.71 2.37
CA SER A 166 -3.18 8.35 2.29
C SER A 166 -3.62 7.68 0.99
N SER A 167 -2.67 7.35 0.11
CA SER A 167 -2.94 7.06 -1.29
C SER A 167 -2.28 5.77 -1.77
N SER A 168 -2.99 5.04 -2.64
CA SER A 168 -2.59 3.76 -3.22
C SER A 168 -2.47 3.87 -4.75
N HIS A 169 -1.58 3.07 -5.33
CA HIS A 169 -1.32 2.90 -6.75
C HIS A 169 -1.53 1.44 -7.12
N ASN A 170 -2.20 1.16 -8.24
CA ASN A 170 -2.57 -0.19 -8.70
C ASN A 170 -3.12 -1.09 -7.56
N THR A 171 -4.06 -0.54 -6.77
CA THR A 171 -4.53 -1.09 -5.48
C THR A 171 -5.04 -2.53 -5.52
N TYR A 172 -5.41 -3.03 -6.69
CA TYR A 172 -5.85 -4.40 -6.92
C TYR A 172 -4.72 -5.45 -6.80
N LEU A 173 -3.44 -5.08 -6.94
CA LEU A 173 -2.31 -6.02 -7.01
C LEU A 173 -1.86 -6.55 -5.65
N GLU A 174 -1.78 -7.87 -5.51
CA GLU A 174 -1.18 -8.54 -4.34
C GLU A 174 0.36 -8.68 -4.42
N GLY A 175 1.01 -8.18 -5.48
CA GLY A 175 2.47 -8.31 -5.64
C GLY A 175 3.07 -7.48 -6.78
N ASN A 176 4.04 -8.06 -7.49
CA ASN A 176 4.78 -7.41 -8.58
C ASN A 176 3.86 -6.92 -9.74
N GLN A 177 4.31 -5.90 -10.49
CA GLN A 177 3.51 -5.23 -11.52
C GLN A 177 3.26 -6.07 -12.79
N LEU A 178 3.92 -7.22 -12.98
CA LEU A 178 3.94 -7.95 -14.26
C LEU A 178 3.21 -9.30 -14.24
N SER A 179 3.09 -9.94 -13.08
CA SER A 179 2.59 -11.33 -12.97
C SER A 179 1.91 -11.67 -11.64
N SER A 180 1.63 -10.69 -10.77
CA SER A 180 0.91 -10.94 -9.53
C SER A 180 -0.61 -11.05 -9.72
N LYS A 181 -1.30 -11.48 -8.69
CA LYS A 181 -2.76 -11.67 -8.68
C LYS A 181 -3.46 -10.34 -8.41
N SER A 182 -4.52 -10.03 -9.18
CA SER A 182 -5.46 -8.96 -8.82
C SER A 182 -6.54 -9.50 -7.88
N SER A 183 -6.96 -8.71 -6.88
CA SER A 183 -7.75 -9.24 -5.76
C SER A 183 -8.60 -8.19 -5.05
N THR A 184 -9.78 -8.60 -4.57
CA THR A 184 -10.60 -7.80 -3.65
C THR A 184 -9.98 -7.67 -2.27
N GLN A 185 -9.16 -8.63 -1.84
CA GLN A 185 -8.50 -8.60 -0.53
C GLN A 185 -7.48 -7.45 -0.44
N ALA A 186 -6.83 -7.07 -1.56
CA ALA A 186 -5.92 -5.93 -1.57
C ALA A 186 -6.66 -4.61 -1.24
N TYR A 187 -7.84 -4.39 -1.84
CA TYR A 187 -8.71 -3.25 -1.50
C TYR A 187 -9.12 -3.26 -0.02
N LYS A 188 -9.57 -4.42 0.50
CA LYS A 188 -9.88 -4.55 1.93
C LYS A 188 -8.68 -4.15 2.80
N THR A 189 -7.51 -4.72 2.54
CA THR A 189 -6.30 -4.47 3.34
C THR A 189 -5.91 -2.99 3.36
N VAL A 190 -5.95 -2.27 2.23
CA VAL A 190 -5.61 -0.83 2.25
C VAL A 190 -6.69 0.02 2.92
N LEU A 191 -7.98 -0.31 2.75
CA LEU A 191 -9.08 0.44 3.37
C LEU A 191 -9.12 0.27 4.89
N GLU A 192 -8.87 -0.94 5.38
CA GLU A 192 -8.82 -1.25 6.81
C GLU A 192 -7.57 -0.65 7.50
N ASN A 193 -6.47 -0.46 6.75
CA ASN A 193 -5.29 0.29 7.19
C ASN A 193 -5.36 1.80 6.85
N GLY A 194 -6.55 2.34 6.58
CA GLY A 194 -6.77 3.79 6.53
C GLY A 194 -6.40 4.49 5.22
N CYS A 195 -6.13 3.77 4.12
CA CYS A 195 -5.96 4.40 2.81
C CYS A 195 -7.27 5.07 2.34
N ARG A 196 -7.18 6.27 1.75
CA ARG A 196 -8.31 7.15 1.38
C ARG A 196 -8.33 7.61 -0.08
N CYS A 197 -7.30 7.30 -0.86
CA CYS A 197 -7.32 7.43 -2.32
C CYS A 197 -6.84 6.11 -2.95
N ILE A 198 -7.72 5.39 -3.65
CA ILE A 198 -7.44 4.05 -4.23
C ILE A 198 -7.54 4.07 -5.75
N GLU A 199 -6.97 3.07 -6.42
CA GLU A 199 -6.89 2.97 -7.88
C GLU A 199 -7.58 1.70 -8.41
N ILE A 200 -8.29 1.82 -9.52
CA ILE A 200 -8.97 0.72 -10.21
C ILE A 200 -8.75 0.86 -11.72
N ASP A 201 -8.07 -0.14 -12.31
CA ASP A 201 -7.78 -0.21 -13.74
C ASP A 201 -8.84 -1.07 -14.42
N VAL A 202 -9.82 -0.45 -15.09
CA VAL A 202 -11.04 -1.12 -15.56
C VAL A 202 -11.03 -1.32 -17.07
N TRP A 203 -11.27 -2.56 -17.49
CA TRP A 203 -11.18 -3.05 -18.86
C TRP A 203 -12.41 -3.89 -19.22
N ASN A 204 -12.60 -4.17 -20.51
CA ASN A 204 -13.73 -4.94 -21.03
C ASN A 204 -13.86 -6.34 -20.43
N GLY A 205 -15.08 -6.73 -20.08
CA GLY A 205 -15.46 -8.12 -19.85
C GLY A 205 -15.42 -8.97 -21.12
N VAL A 206 -15.16 -10.28 -20.94
CA VAL A 206 -15.18 -11.25 -22.05
C VAL A 206 -16.61 -11.69 -22.34
N VAL A 207 -17.09 -11.42 -23.56
CA VAL A 207 -18.42 -11.86 -24.03
C VAL A 207 -18.29 -13.11 -24.91
N SER A 208 -18.70 -14.26 -24.38
CA SER A 208 -18.68 -15.55 -25.09
C SER A 208 -19.70 -15.60 -26.22
N ARG A 209 -19.32 -15.17 -27.43
CA ARG A 209 -20.13 -15.38 -28.64
C ARG A 209 -20.13 -16.86 -29.04
N THR A 210 -21.23 -17.56 -28.78
CA THR A 210 -21.49 -18.91 -29.31
C THR A 210 -21.48 -18.89 -30.85
N PRO A 211 -20.69 -19.73 -31.55
CA PRO A 211 -20.69 -19.77 -33.00
C PRO A 211 -22.03 -20.26 -33.56
N SER A 212 -22.77 -19.37 -34.23
CA SER A 212 -23.99 -19.71 -34.96
C SER A 212 -23.65 -20.57 -36.18
N LYS A 213 -24.12 -21.83 -36.21
CA LYS A 213 -23.97 -22.71 -37.37
C LYS A 213 -24.73 -22.14 -38.57
N SER A 214 -23.99 -21.74 -39.61
CA SER A 214 -24.49 -21.43 -40.96
C SER A 214 -23.49 -21.96 -42.00
N PRO A 215 -23.94 -22.29 -43.24
CA PRO A 215 -23.31 -23.34 -44.04
C PRO A 215 -22.07 -22.91 -44.86
N HIS A 216 -21.31 -23.92 -45.30
CA HIS A 216 -20.17 -23.79 -46.21
C HIS A 216 -20.54 -23.06 -47.51
N ARG A 217 -19.67 -22.12 -47.92
CA ARG A 217 -19.21 -21.99 -49.31
C ARG A 217 -17.83 -21.32 -49.35
N GLU A 218 -17.02 -21.73 -50.32
CA GLU A 218 -15.61 -21.35 -50.44
C GLU A 218 -15.47 -20.00 -51.15
N HIS A 219 -14.62 -19.11 -50.62
CA HIS A 219 -13.91 -18.08 -51.39
C HIS A 219 -12.66 -17.62 -50.64
N HIS A 220 -11.52 -17.52 -51.33
CA HIS A 220 -10.27 -17.01 -50.77
C HIS A 220 -10.38 -15.55 -50.30
N ARG A 221 -9.82 -15.24 -49.12
CA ARG A 221 -9.54 -13.86 -48.67
C ARG A 221 -8.22 -13.78 -47.92
N HIS A 222 -7.63 -12.59 -47.91
CA HIS A 222 -6.32 -12.30 -47.32
C HIS A 222 -6.28 -12.49 -45.80
N LEU A 223 -5.13 -12.93 -45.29
CA LEU A 223 -4.86 -13.06 -43.86
C LEU A 223 -4.70 -11.67 -43.21
N SER A 224 -5.66 -11.29 -42.36
CA SER A 224 -5.54 -10.16 -41.43
C SER A 224 -4.95 -10.62 -40.10
N SER A 225 -4.05 -9.84 -39.50
CA SER A 225 -3.18 -10.20 -38.37
C SER A 225 -3.85 -10.31 -36.98
N ASN A 226 -5.17 -10.52 -36.89
CA ASN A 226 -5.94 -10.43 -35.64
C ASN A 226 -6.31 -11.80 -35.02
N SER A 227 -5.62 -12.88 -35.39
CA SER A 227 -5.91 -14.25 -34.89
C SER A 227 -5.05 -14.71 -33.72
N VAL A 228 -3.84 -14.18 -33.54
CA VAL A 228 -2.85 -14.71 -32.58
C VAL A 228 -3.31 -14.56 -31.12
N SER A 229 -3.93 -13.43 -30.78
CA SER A 229 -4.36 -13.13 -29.39
C SER A 229 -5.64 -13.84 -28.94
N ARG A 230 -6.30 -14.62 -29.80
CA ARG A 230 -7.49 -15.42 -29.40
C ARG A 230 -7.12 -16.83 -28.97
N LEU A 231 -6.19 -17.47 -29.66
CA LEU A 231 -5.74 -18.84 -29.35
C LEU A 231 -5.14 -18.98 -27.94
N ALA A 232 -4.59 -17.91 -27.37
CA ALA A 232 -4.05 -17.91 -26.01
C ALA A 232 -5.12 -18.04 -24.90
N ALA A 233 -6.39 -17.70 -25.18
CA ALA A 233 -7.48 -17.90 -24.24
C ALA A 233 -8.00 -19.35 -24.30
N ASP A 234 -8.32 -19.83 -25.51
CA ASP A 234 -8.89 -21.17 -25.72
C ASP A 234 -7.88 -22.30 -25.38
N ALA A 235 -6.57 -22.05 -25.48
CA ALA A 235 -5.54 -23.05 -25.16
C ALA A 235 -5.35 -23.32 -23.65
N LEU A 236 -5.91 -22.50 -22.76
CA LEU A 236 -5.77 -22.69 -21.31
C LEU A 236 -6.79 -23.69 -20.73
N ASP A 237 -7.93 -23.89 -21.39
CA ASP A 237 -9.04 -24.73 -20.88
C ASP A 237 -8.90 -26.23 -21.22
N VAL A 238 -7.80 -26.61 -21.90
CA VAL A 238 -7.54 -28.00 -22.36
C VAL A 238 -6.37 -28.66 -21.61
N ILE A 239 -5.50 -27.89 -20.95
CA ILE A 239 -4.33 -28.42 -20.21
C ILE A 239 -4.72 -28.69 -18.75
N GLY A 240 -5.68 -29.61 -18.56
CA GLY A 240 -6.37 -29.83 -17.28
C GLY A 240 -6.78 -31.27 -16.95
N SER A 241 -6.10 -32.28 -17.52
CA SER A 241 -6.42 -33.70 -17.26
C SER A 241 -5.14 -34.57 -17.12
N PRO A 242 -4.97 -35.35 -16.03
CA PRO A 242 -3.76 -36.14 -15.81
C PRO A 242 -3.81 -37.51 -16.51
N LEU A 243 -3.29 -37.55 -17.74
CA LEU A 243 -2.82 -38.74 -18.43
C LEU A 243 -1.33 -38.51 -18.76
N GLY A 244 -0.43 -39.47 -18.70
CA GLY A 244 -0.49 -40.86 -18.26
C GLY A 244 0.90 -41.46 -18.53
N SER A 245 1.50 -42.20 -17.60
CA SER A 245 2.92 -42.56 -17.71
C SER A 245 3.15 -43.80 -18.58
N ASP A 246 3.38 -43.60 -19.89
CA ASP A 246 3.77 -44.69 -20.78
C ASP A 246 5.10 -45.32 -20.35
N ARG A 247 5.07 -46.64 -20.08
CA ARG A 247 6.27 -47.47 -19.96
C ARG A 247 6.41 -48.36 -21.19
N ILE A 248 7.63 -48.39 -21.73
CA ILE A 248 8.01 -49.23 -22.87
C ILE A 248 7.89 -50.73 -22.50
N SER A 249 7.48 -51.53 -23.47
CA SER A 249 7.14 -52.95 -23.34
C SER A 249 8.32 -53.90 -23.11
N ARG A 250 8.03 -55.04 -22.46
CA ARG A 250 8.55 -56.40 -22.78
C ARG A 250 7.77 -57.47 -21.99
N HIS A 251 7.72 -58.70 -22.53
CA HIS A 251 7.01 -59.84 -21.94
C HIS A 251 7.81 -60.50 -20.79
N HIS A 252 7.12 -61.10 -19.80
CA HIS A 252 6.96 -62.58 -19.67
C HIS A 252 6.40 -63.06 -18.30
N SER A 253 5.41 -63.98 -18.37
CA SER A 253 5.20 -65.17 -17.50
C SER A 253 4.79 -65.10 -16.00
N ARG A 254 3.64 -65.76 -15.71
CA ARG A 254 3.28 -66.64 -14.55
C ARG A 254 3.19 -66.10 -13.09
N GLU A 255 1.93 -66.03 -12.58
CA GLU A 255 1.30 -66.81 -11.45
C GLU A 255 2.16 -67.58 -10.39
N PRO A 256 1.59 -67.97 -9.20
CA PRO A 256 0.59 -67.31 -8.31
C PRO A 256 0.77 -67.59 -6.76
N SER A 257 -0.19 -67.14 -5.91
CA SER A 257 -0.46 -67.60 -4.50
C SER A 257 0.56 -67.23 -3.40
N ALA A 258 0.36 -67.39 -2.06
CA ALA A 258 -0.69 -67.96 -1.19
C ALA A 258 -0.72 -67.18 0.18
N THR A 259 -1.85 -66.81 0.81
CA THR A 259 -2.73 -67.53 1.79
C THR A 259 -2.41 -67.30 3.30
N SER A 260 -3.45 -67.34 4.16
CA SER A 260 -3.55 -66.98 5.60
C SER A 260 -3.47 -68.22 6.54
N PRO A 261 -3.99 -68.32 7.81
CA PRO A 261 -4.60 -67.37 8.78
C PRO A 261 -4.14 -67.56 10.27
N PHE A 262 -4.81 -66.93 11.27
CA PHE A 262 -5.48 -67.59 12.44
C PHE A 262 -6.25 -66.57 13.36
N LEU A 263 -6.86 -67.02 14.48
CA LEU A 263 -8.04 -66.40 15.14
C LEU A 263 -7.94 -66.24 16.72
N PRO A 264 -8.89 -65.54 17.41
CA PRO A 264 -8.75 -64.90 18.75
C PRO A 264 -9.52 -65.69 19.87
N PRO A 265 -10.04 -65.17 21.03
CA PRO A 265 -10.19 -63.82 21.67
C PRO A 265 -9.63 -63.80 23.15
N PRO A 266 -10.10 -63.09 24.23
CA PRO A 266 -11.23 -62.15 24.41
C PRO A 266 -11.11 -60.92 25.38
N ALA A 267 -12.10 -60.01 25.23
CA ALA A 267 -12.84 -59.21 26.23
C ALA A 267 -12.18 -58.28 27.30
N ALA A 268 -12.38 -56.96 27.12
CA ALA A 268 -12.92 -56.03 28.15
C ALA A 268 -13.54 -54.78 27.45
N ARG A 269 -14.31 -53.94 28.16
CA ARG A 269 -15.03 -52.76 27.60
C ARG A 269 -14.43 -51.43 28.05
N GLY A 270 -14.39 -50.42 27.17
CA GLY A 270 -14.07 -49.02 27.50
C GLY A 270 -14.30 -48.07 26.32
N SER A 271 -15.18 -47.08 26.48
CA SER A 271 -15.65 -46.18 25.40
C SER A 271 -14.57 -45.25 24.83
N SER A 272 -14.44 -45.21 23.49
CA SER A 272 -13.87 -44.08 22.76
C SER A 272 -14.48 -43.98 21.35
N THR A 273 -15.05 -42.82 21.00
CA THR A 273 -15.61 -42.56 19.66
C THR A 273 -14.57 -41.87 18.78
N SER A 274 -13.78 -42.66 18.03
CA SER A 274 -12.95 -42.15 16.94
C SER A 274 -13.82 -41.83 15.71
N LEU A 275 -13.62 -40.67 15.10
CA LEU A 275 -14.34 -40.25 13.88
C LEU A 275 -13.97 -41.14 12.69
N ASP A 276 -14.95 -41.46 11.84
CA ASP A 276 -14.74 -42.25 10.61
C ASP A 276 -14.07 -41.37 9.53
N PRO A 277 -12.91 -41.79 8.96
CA PRO A 277 -12.27 -41.07 7.85
C PRO A 277 -13.18 -40.83 6.63
N LYS A 278 -14.22 -41.66 6.40
CA LYS A 278 -15.16 -41.49 5.28
C LYS A 278 -16.11 -40.31 5.46
N GLU A 279 -16.67 -40.11 6.66
CA GLU A 279 -17.56 -38.96 6.94
C GLU A 279 -16.79 -37.63 6.78
N LEU A 280 -15.50 -37.63 7.12
CA LEU A 280 -14.57 -36.52 6.88
C LEU A 280 -14.26 -36.32 5.39
N THR A 281 -14.25 -37.39 4.59
CA THR A 281 -14.01 -37.32 3.15
C THR A 281 -15.22 -36.75 2.41
N GLU A 282 -16.44 -37.22 2.72
CA GLU A 282 -17.67 -36.66 2.12
C GLU A 282 -17.85 -35.18 2.48
N ARG A 283 -17.57 -34.79 3.73
CA ARG A 283 -17.56 -33.37 4.14
C ARG A 283 -16.46 -32.51 3.53
N LEU A 284 -15.43 -33.11 2.92
CA LEU A 284 -14.38 -32.37 2.19
C LEU A 284 -14.73 -32.18 0.71
N GLU A 285 -15.61 -32.98 0.12
CA GLU A 285 -16.02 -32.79 -1.29
C GLU A 285 -17.02 -31.65 -1.50
N ASP A 286 -17.80 -31.31 -0.47
CA ASP A 286 -18.71 -30.15 -0.44
C ASP A 286 -17.97 -28.80 -0.25
N TYR A 287 -16.70 -28.79 0.17
CA TYR A 287 -15.93 -27.56 0.38
C TYR A 287 -15.03 -27.19 -0.81
N LYS A 288 -15.54 -27.38 -2.04
CA LYS A 288 -14.95 -26.77 -3.24
C LYS A 288 -15.21 -25.25 -3.18
N PRO A 289 -14.18 -24.39 -3.07
CA PRO A 289 -14.39 -22.95 -3.10
C PRO A 289 -15.02 -22.59 -4.45
N ALA A 290 -16.21 -22.01 -4.42
CA ALA A 290 -16.98 -21.74 -5.63
C ALA A 290 -16.13 -20.90 -6.60
N THR A 291 -15.84 -21.47 -7.77
CA THR A 291 -15.26 -20.75 -8.89
C THR A 291 -16.23 -19.67 -9.31
N LYS A 292 -16.05 -18.45 -8.78
CA LYS A 292 -16.93 -17.32 -9.02
C LYS A 292 -17.09 -17.12 -10.52
N VAL A 293 -18.24 -17.52 -11.04
CA VAL A 293 -18.64 -17.26 -12.41
C VAL A 293 -18.79 -15.75 -12.52
N HIS A 294 -17.76 -15.08 -13.07
CA HIS A 294 -17.86 -13.66 -13.40
C HIS A 294 -19.11 -13.45 -14.27
N SER A 295 -19.93 -12.47 -13.91
CA SER A 295 -21.12 -12.08 -14.66
C SER A 295 -20.74 -11.91 -16.13
N ARG A 296 -21.28 -12.75 -17.03
CA ARG A 296 -20.78 -12.85 -18.41
C ARG A 296 -20.89 -11.50 -19.12
N GLY A 297 -19.74 -10.87 -19.38
CA GLY A 297 -19.66 -9.56 -20.02
C GLY A 297 -19.60 -8.34 -19.09
N GLU A 298 -19.51 -8.50 -17.76
CA GLU A 298 -19.23 -7.35 -16.88
C GLU A 298 -17.74 -6.94 -16.88
N PRO A 299 -17.41 -5.65 -16.61
CA PRO A 299 -16.04 -5.15 -16.63
C PRO A 299 -15.09 -5.86 -15.64
N LEU A 300 -13.81 -5.90 -16.00
CA LEU A 300 -12.74 -6.57 -15.26
C LEU A 300 -11.66 -5.58 -14.81
N VAL A 301 -10.98 -5.92 -13.72
CA VAL A 301 -9.89 -5.13 -13.11
C VAL A 301 -8.58 -5.91 -13.15
N TYR A 302 -7.55 -5.34 -13.80
CA TYR A 302 -6.18 -5.88 -13.90
C TYR A 302 -5.21 -4.87 -14.53
N HIS A 303 -3.91 -5.12 -14.41
CA HIS A 303 -2.88 -4.27 -15.03
C HIS A 303 -2.66 -4.66 -16.50
N HIS A 304 -3.06 -3.79 -17.43
CA HIS A 304 -3.08 -4.12 -18.85
C HIS A 304 -1.70 -4.32 -19.48
N GLY A 305 -1.62 -5.22 -20.47
CA GLY A 305 -0.36 -5.56 -21.15
C GLY A 305 0.58 -6.44 -20.31
N THR A 306 0.08 -7.00 -19.20
CA THR A 306 0.83 -7.87 -18.28
C THR A 306 0.15 -9.24 -18.11
N MET A 307 0.75 -10.12 -17.30
CA MET A 307 0.20 -11.45 -16.97
C MET A 307 -0.53 -11.45 -15.61
N THR A 308 -0.98 -10.29 -15.13
CA THR A 308 -1.77 -10.21 -13.88
C THR A 308 -3.17 -10.80 -14.07
N SER A 309 -3.67 -11.55 -13.09
CA SER A 309 -5.01 -12.16 -13.19
C SER A 309 -6.11 -11.10 -13.09
N PRO A 310 -7.25 -11.24 -13.77
CA PRO A 310 -8.39 -10.34 -13.60
C PRO A 310 -9.18 -10.61 -12.31
N VAL A 311 -9.90 -9.59 -11.84
CA VAL A 311 -10.97 -9.70 -10.85
C VAL A 311 -12.19 -8.88 -11.32
N GLY A 312 -13.41 -9.26 -10.95
CA GLY A 312 -14.63 -8.58 -11.42
C GLY A 312 -14.77 -7.16 -10.85
N PHE A 313 -15.12 -6.17 -11.68
CA PHE A 313 -15.33 -4.79 -11.23
C PHE A 313 -16.44 -4.68 -10.16
N ARG A 314 -17.53 -5.45 -10.32
CA ARG A 314 -18.61 -5.54 -9.33
C ARG A 314 -18.15 -6.14 -7.99
N ASP A 315 -17.29 -7.16 -8.00
CA ASP A 315 -16.69 -7.73 -6.79
C ASP A 315 -15.81 -6.69 -6.06
N VAL A 316 -15.04 -5.89 -6.80
CA VAL A 316 -14.26 -4.76 -6.27
C VAL A 316 -15.16 -3.69 -5.66
N CYS A 317 -16.25 -3.30 -6.34
CA CYS A 317 -17.22 -2.36 -5.80
C CYS A 317 -17.86 -2.85 -4.50
N ARG A 318 -18.18 -4.15 -4.38
CA ARG A 318 -18.71 -4.75 -3.14
C ARG A 318 -17.71 -4.71 -1.99
N ALA A 319 -16.48 -5.16 -2.21
CA ALA A 319 -15.43 -5.10 -1.19
C ALA A 319 -15.16 -3.65 -0.73
N ILE A 320 -15.24 -2.68 -1.64
CA ILE A 320 -15.17 -1.25 -1.28
C ILE A 320 -16.38 -0.82 -0.45
N ARG A 321 -17.62 -1.22 -0.81
CA ARG A 321 -18.82 -0.93 0.00
C ARG A 321 -18.71 -1.49 1.42
N GLU A 322 -18.23 -2.73 1.53
CA GLU A 322 -18.13 -3.49 2.77
C GLU A 322 -17.05 -2.94 3.72
N HIS A 323 -15.93 -2.43 3.21
CA HIS A 323 -14.78 -2.04 4.04
C HIS A 323 -14.48 -0.53 4.10
N ALA A 324 -14.95 0.31 3.16
CA ALA A 324 -14.50 1.70 3.04
C ALA A 324 -14.75 2.57 4.29
N PHE A 325 -15.85 2.36 5.01
CA PHE A 325 -16.29 3.25 6.09
C PHE A 325 -16.47 2.56 7.47
N VAL A 326 -16.06 1.29 7.62
CA VAL A 326 -16.33 0.48 8.84
C VAL A 326 -15.71 1.08 10.10
N LYS A 327 -14.49 1.59 10.00
CA LYS A 327 -13.73 2.20 11.12
C LYS A 327 -13.39 3.68 10.88
N ASN A 328 -13.76 4.23 9.73
CA ASN A 328 -13.28 5.53 9.25
C ASN A 328 -14.38 6.23 8.43
N PRO A 329 -15.06 7.26 8.96
CA PRO A 329 -16.16 7.95 8.27
C PRO A 329 -15.68 8.97 7.23
N LEU A 330 -14.38 9.13 7.00
CA LEU A 330 -13.83 10.13 6.08
C LEU A 330 -13.87 9.66 4.62
N PRO A 331 -14.09 10.58 3.66
CA PRO A 331 -14.31 10.26 2.27
C PRO A 331 -13.23 9.40 1.62
N LEU A 332 -13.66 8.60 0.65
CA LEU A 332 -12.82 7.78 -0.22
C LEU A 332 -12.80 8.38 -1.63
N ILE A 333 -11.62 8.54 -2.21
CA ILE A 333 -11.44 8.96 -3.60
C ILE A 333 -11.01 7.75 -4.43
N ILE A 334 -11.63 7.55 -5.59
CA ILE A 334 -11.39 6.41 -6.48
C ILE A 334 -10.83 6.90 -7.81
N SER A 335 -9.53 6.69 -8.05
CA SER A 335 -8.83 6.90 -9.31
C SER A 335 -9.21 5.78 -10.29
N LEU A 336 -9.96 6.10 -11.34
CA LEU A 336 -10.31 5.17 -12.41
C LEU A 336 -9.36 5.34 -13.59
N GLU A 337 -8.53 4.32 -13.82
CA GLU A 337 -7.78 4.10 -15.05
C GLU A 337 -8.71 3.34 -16.01
N VAL A 338 -9.30 4.04 -16.99
CA VAL A 338 -10.34 3.46 -17.86
C VAL A 338 -9.75 3.03 -19.19
N GLY A 339 -9.70 1.72 -19.41
CA GLY A 339 -9.45 1.08 -20.70
C GLY A 339 -10.69 0.45 -21.35
N ALA A 340 -11.80 0.43 -20.62
CA ALA A 340 -13.09 -0.09 -21.07
C ALA A 340 -13.75 0.76 -22.18
N ASP A 341 -14.47 0.11 -23.10
CA ASP A 341 -15.27 0.78 -24.13
C ASP A 341 -16.53 1.47 -23.59
N ARG A 342 -17.33 2.08 -24.48
CA ARG A 342 -18.50 2.86 -24.07
C ARG A 342 -19.59 2.01 -23.41
N GLU A 343 -19.90 0.83 -23.93
CA GLU A 343 -20.94 -0.05 -23.38
C GLU A 343 -20.52 -0.54 -22.00
N GLN A 344 -19.25 -0.93 -21.87
CA GLN A 344 -18.65 -1.34 -20.61
C GLN A 344 -18.56 -0.18 -19.60
N GLN A 345 -18.29 1.06 -20.03
CA GLN A 345 -18.32 2.25 -19.17
C GLN A 345 -19.73 2.64 -18.71
N GLU A 346 -20.75 2.41 -19.52
CA GLU A 346 -22.15 2.62 -19.10
C GLU A 346 -22.53 1.58 -18.03
N LEU A 347 -22.15 0.31 -18.20
CA LEU A 347 -22.23 -0.72 -17.15
C LEU A 347 -21.42 -0.38 -15.89
N MET A 348 -20.23 0.21 -16.00
CA MET A 348 -19.46 0.67 -14.83
C MET A 348 -20.26 1.69 -14.01
N VAL A 349 -20.96 2.63 -14.66
CA VAL A 349 -21.77 3.64 -13.97
C VAL A 349 -22.98 2.99 -13.28
N GLU A 350 -23.62 2.00 -13.90
CA GLU A 350 -24.69 1.22 -13.26
C GLU A 350 -24.19 0.44 -12.04
N ILE A 351 -23.08 -0.29 -12.16
CA ILE A 351 -22.45 -1.04 -11.07
C ILE A 351 -22.11 -0.11 -9.90
N MET A 352 -21.47 1.03 -10.16
CA MET A 352 -21.14 2.00 -9.11
C MET A 352 -22.39 2.59 -8.45
N LYS A 353 -23.44 2.90 -9.20
CA LYS A 353 -24.71 3.41 -8.63
C LYS A 353 -25.48 2.37 -7.83
N GLN A 354 -25.41 1.10 -8.21
CA GLN A 354 -26.02 -0.02 -7.50
C GLN A 354 -25.24 -0.33 -6.21
N GLU A 355 -23.96 -0.72 -6.34
CA GLU A 355 -23.16 -1.23 -5.23
C GLU A 355 -22.74 -0.11 -4.25
N TRP A 356 -22.65 1.16 -4.69
CA TRP A 356 -22.38 2.31 -3.81
C TRP A 356 -23.60 3.22 -3.59
N ALA A 357 -24.83 2.70 -3.75
CA ALA A 357 -26.05 3.42 -3.41
C ALA A 357 -25.97 4.02 -1.99
N GLY A 358 -26.25 5.33 -1.88
CA GLY A 358 -26.13 6.15 -0.67
C GLY A 358 -24.72 6.71 -0.38
N LEU A 359 -23.67 6.00 -0.78
CA LEU A 359 -22.26 6.34 -0.54
C LEU A 359 -21.64 7.14 -1.70
N LEU A 360 -21.98 6.80 -2.94
CA LEU A 360 -21.51 7.53 -4.12
C LEU A 360 -21.99 8.99 -4.08
N LEU A 361 -21.08 9.90 -4.40
CA LEU A 361 -21.41 11.27 -4.76
C LEU A 361 -21.69 11.30 -6.28
N ASP A 362 -22.97 11.26 -6.67
CA ASP A 362 -23.39 11.33 -8.09
C ASP A 362 -24.01 12.68 -8.49
N LYS A 363 -24.05 13.64 -7.56
CA LYS A 363 -24.51 15.04 -7.75
C LYS A 363 -23.65 16.00 -6.91
N PRO A 364 -23.42 17.24 -7.37
CA PRO A 364 -22.81 18.29 -6.54
C PRO A 364 -23.74 18.68 -5.37
N PHE A 365 -23.15 19.23 -4.31
CA PHE A 365 -23.91 19.82 -3.21
C PHE A 365 -24.36 21.25 -3.54
N ASP A 366 -25.60 21.59 -3.19
CA ASP A 366 -26.17 22.93 -3.38
C ASP A 366 -25.36 24.03 -2.65
N PHE A 367 -24.75 23.69 -1.50
CA PHE A 367 -23.92 24.58 -0.68
C PHE A 367 -22.43 24.65 -1.12
N CYS A 368 -22.04 23.95 -2.18
CA CYS A 368 -20.64 23.84 -2.62
C CYS A 368 -20.53 23.61 -4.13
N HIS A 369 -20.68 24.64 -4.95
CA HIS A 369 -20.58 24.46 -6.40
C HIS A 369 -19.13 24.11 -6.84
N PRO A 370 -18.89 23.08 -7.68
CA PRO A 370 -17.54 22.59 -8.00
C PRO A 370 -16.60 23.58 -8.72
N SER A 371 -17.15 24.67 -9.26
CA SER A 371 -16.37 25.76 -9.86
C SER A 371 -15.95 26.85 -8.86
N GLN A 372 -16.50 26.84 -7.64
CA GLN A 372 -16.28 27.87 -6.61
C GLN A 372 -15.27 27.44 -5.55
N ARG A 373 -15.42 26.22 -5.01
CA ARG A 373 -14.51 25.65 -3.99
C ARG A 373 -14.51 24.13 -3.99
N GLN A 374 -13.51 23.57 -3.33
CA GLN A 374 -13.55 22.19 -2.83
C GLN A 374 -14.49 22.08 -1.61
N PRO A 375 -15.17 20.93 -1.40
CA PRO A 375 -15.88 20.66 -0.15
C PRO A 375 -14.91 20.57 1.04
N ARG A 376 -15.40 20.83 2.25
CA ARG A 376 -14.67 20.57 3.50
C ARG A 376 -14.64 19.08 3.78
N LEU A 377 -13.60 18.60 4.46
CA LEU A 377 -13.48 17.17 4.80
C LEU A 377 -14.69 16.65 5.61
N SER A 378 -15.21 17.48 6.51
CA SER A 378 -16.43 17.24 7.29
C SER A 378 -17.75 17.23 6.49
N GLU A 379 -17.81 17.90 5.33
CA GLU A 379 -18.97 17.91 4.42
C GLU A 379 -19.10 16.60 3.61
N LEU A 380 -18.04 15.78 3.57
CA LEU A 380 -17.91 14.58 2.73
C LEU A 380 -17.93 13.25 3.49
N ARG A 381 -18.41 13.24 4.74
CA ARG A 381 -18.48 12.01 5.55
C ARG A 381 -19.28 10.90 4.85
N ASN A 382 -18.74 9.68 4.86
CA ASN A 382 -19.27 8.49 4.19
C ASN A 382 -19.51 8.65 2.68
N LYS A 383 -18.74 9.51 1.99
CA LYS A 383 -18.84 9.71 0.54
C LYS A 383 -17.69 9.12 -0.27
N ILE A 384 -18.05 8.55 -1.41
CA ILE A 384 -17.15 8.05 -2.45
C ILE A 384 -17.15 9.06 -3.61
N LEU A 385 -15.97 9.59 -3.95
CA LEU A 385 -15.75 10.53 -5.04
C LEU A 385 -15.01 9.85 -6.19
N ILE A 386 -15.42 10.11 -7.43
CA ILE A 386 -14.80 9.49 -8.62
C ILE A 386 -13.77 10.44 -9.24
N LYS A 387 -12.55 9.95 -9.46
CA LYS A 387 -11.51 10.61 -10.23
C LYS A 387 -11.35 9.89 -11.57
N VAL A 388 -11.81 10.53 -12.64
CA VAL A 388 -11.63 10.09 -14.04
C VAL A 388 -11.32 11.30 -14.93
N LYS A 389 -10.81 11.09 -16.15
CA LYS A 389 -10.50 12.18 -17.10
C LYS A 389 -11.77 12.97 -17.43
N ARG A 390 -11.65 14.30 -17.38
CA ARG A 390 -12.69 15.24 -17.83
C ARG A 390 -12.99 15.09 -19.33
N LEU A 391 -14.23 15.38 -19.73
CA LEU A 391 -14.57 15.60 -21.14
C LEU A 391 -14.05 16.97 -21.62
N ASP A 392 -13.37 16.97 -22.76
CA ASP A 392 -12.86 18.18 -23.41
C ASP A 392 -14.01 18.91 -24.13
N THR A 393 -14.45 20.07 -23.61
CA THR A 393 -15.57 20.88 -24.14
C THR A 393 -15.34 21.47 -25.54
N SER A 394 -14.21 21.17 -26.19
CA SER A 394 -13.96 21.45 -27.61
C SER A 394 -14.32 20.31 -28.55
N THR A 395 -14.86 19.19 -28.04
CA THR A 395 -15.31 18.02 -28.84
C THR A 395 -16.83 17.78 -28.78
N THR A 396 -17.58 18.72 -28.18
CA THR A 396 -19.04 18.72 -28.28
C THR A 396 -19.48 19.05 -29.71
N ASP A 397 -20.31 18.15 -30.25
CA ASP A 397 -21.33 18.39 -31.28
C ASP A 397 -20.97 18.19 -32.77
N ILE A 398 -19.84 17.51 -33.08
CA ILE A 398 -19.60 16.97 -34.45
C ILE A 398 -19.22 15.47 -34.45
N GLU A 399 -18.32 15.02 -33.58
CA GLU A 399 -17.81 13.63 -33.64
C GLU A 399 -18.62 12.62 -32.79
N ALA A 400 -19.39 13.09 -31.81
CA ALA A 400 -20.15 12.22 -30.90
C ALA A 400 -21.37 11.51 -31.55
N ASP A 401 -21.82 12.01 -32.71
CA ASP A 401 -22.96 11.49 -33.49
C ASP A 401 -22.50 10.64 -34.69
N ARG A 402 -21.29 10.91 -35.22
CA ARG A 402 -20.77 10.29 -36.44
C ARG A 402 -19.61 9.37 -36.12
N GLY A 403 -19.92 8.09 -35.90
CA GLY A 403 -18.97 7.00 -35.62
C GLY A 403 -17.99 6.67 -36.77
N ARG A 404 -17.15 7.63 -37.16
CA ARG A 404 -15.98 7.42 -38.02
C ARG A 404 -14.78 7.06 -37.13
N PRO A 405 -14.12 5.91 -37.31
CA PRO A 405 -12.87 5.64 -36.61
C PRO A 405 -11.76 6.55 -37.17
N SER A 406 -11.19 7.41 -36.33
CA SER A 406 -9.96 8.13 -36.66
C SER A 406 -8.80 7.12 -36.76
N SER A 407 -8.31 6.87 -37.96
CA SER A 407 -7.44 5.73 -38.30
C SER A 407 -5.97 5.86 -37.84
N LEU A 408 -5.71 6.50 -36.70
CA LEU A 408 -4.38 6.97 -36.29
C LEU A 408 -4.01 6.73 -34.81
N ALA A 409 -4.63 5.77 -34.12
CA ALA A 409 -4.06 5.24 -32.87
C ALA A 409 -4.54 3.80 -32.55
N ILE A 410 -3.74 2.80 -32.95
CA ILE A 410 -4.05 1.38 -32.70
C ILE A 410 -4.00 1.01 -31.19
N ASN A 411 -3.35 1.85 -30.37
CA ASN A 411 -3.12 1.61 -28.93
C ASN A 411 -3.70 2.73 -28.02
N ALA A 412 -4.66 3.52 -28.48
CA ALA A 412 -5.30 4.55 -27.63
C ALA A 412 -6.39 3.92 -26.73
N LYS A 413 -6.46 4.37 -25.47
CA LYS A 413 -7.60 4.08 -24.59
C LYS A 413 -8.88 4.71 -25.15
N PRO A 414 -10.06 4.08 -24.98
CA PRO A 414 -11.34 4.67 -25.38
C PRO A 414 -11.61 6.04 -24.75
N PRO A 415 -12.39 6.92 -25.39
CA PRO A 415 -12.85 8.15 -24.75
C PRO A 415 -13.77 7.85 -23.56
N ILE A 416 -13.77 8.74 -22.56
CA ILE A 416 -14.66 8.63 -21.40
C ILE A 416 -16.09 8.99 -21.81
N SER A 417 -17.07 8.20 -21.38
CA SER A 417 -18.49 8.42 -21.64
C SER A 417 -19.04 9.64 -20.88
N ARG A 418 -20.10 10.27 -21.40
CA ARG A 418 -20.81 11.37 -20.71
C ARG A 418 -21.32 10.94 -19.33
N ALA A 419 -21.78 9.69 -19.20
CA ALA A 419 -22.25 9.13 -17.93
C ALA A 419 -21.13 8.99 -16.89
N LEU A 420 -19.95 8.51 -17.31
CA LEU A 420 -18.82 8.29 -16.40
C LEU A 420 -18.13 9.61 -16.02
N ALA A 421 -17.96 10.52 -16.97
CA ALA A 421 -17.41 11.85 -16.71
C ALA A 421 -18.28 12.69 -15.75
N ALA A 422 -19.60 12.50 -15.75
CA ALA A 422 -20.53 13.22 -14.87
C ALA A 422 -20.34 12.89 -13.37
N LEU A 423 -19.71 11.76 -13.02
CA LEU A 423 -19.38 11.41 -11.63
C LEU A 423 -18.13 12.13 -11.11
N ALA A 424 -17.34 12.77 -11.98
CA ALA A 424 -16.09 13.43 -11.64
C ALA A 424 -16.28 14.84 -11.06
N ILE A 425 -17.13 14.97 -10.05
CA ILE A 425 -17.72 16.26 -9.62
C ILE A 425 -16.67 17.21 -9.01
N TYR A 426 -15.92 16.75 -8.00
CA TYR A 426 -14.91 17.56 -7.29
C TYR A 426 -13.46 17.10 -7.55
N THR A 427 -13.28 16.12 -8.44
CA THR A 427 -12.06 15.29 -8.52
C THR A 427 -11.69 14.91 -9.96
N HIS A 428 -12.05 15.71 -10.95
CA HIS A 428 -11.79 15.39 -12.36
C HIS A 428 -10.31 15.50 -12.70
N SER A 429 -9.81 14.58 -13.53
CA SER A 429 -8.40 14.59 -13.95
C SER A 429 -8.22 15.43 -15.22
N GLU A 430 -7.25 16.36 -15.18
CA GLU A 430 -6.82 17.15 -16.33
C GLU A 430 -5.38 16.78 -16.73
N HIS A 431 -5.06 16.95 -18.02
CA HIS A 431 -3.74 16.58 -18.53
C HIS A 431 -2.75 17.73 -18.32
N PHE A 432 -1.73 17.51 -17.48
CA PHE A 432 -0.61 18.43 -17.35
C PHE A 432 0.22 18.42 -18.63
N LYS A 433 0.30 19.54 -19.37
CA LYS A 433 1.02 19.62 -20.65
C LYS A 433 2.35 20.38 -20.54
N ASP A 434 2.36 21.43 -19.74
CA ASP A 434 3.43 22.44 -19.69
C ASP A 434 3.29 23.34 -18.46
N LYS A 435 4.18 24.32 -18.31
CA LYS A 435 4.15 25.29 -17.20
C LYS A 435 2.86 26.15 -17.19
N ARG A 436 2.19 26.33 -18.34
CA ARG A 436 0.91 27.06 -18.44
C ARG A 436 -0.26 26.25 -17.87
N SER A 437 -0.13 24.93 -17.77
CA SER A 437 -1.16 24.05 -17.23
C SER A 437 -1.48 24.39 -15.76
N LEU A 438 -0.51 24.90 -14.98
CA LEU A 438 -0.75 25.40 -13.61
C LEU A 438 -1.70 26.61 -13.53
N SER A 439 -2.07 27.23 -14.65
CA SER A 439 -3.09 28.30 -14.69
C SER A 439 -4.54 27.77 -14.69
N ALA A 440 -4.75 26.46 -14.60
CA ALA A 440 -6.07 25.84 -14.49
C ALA A 440 -6.84 26.38 -13.26
N ARG A 441 -8.05 26.91 -13.50
CA ARG A 441 -8.81 27.69 -12.51
C ARG A 441 -9.97 26.94 -11.85
N SER A 442 -10.17 25.66 -12.16
CA SER A 442 -11.27 24.89 -11.56
C SER A 442 -10.83 24.28 -10.24
N PRO A 443 -11.45 24.57 -9.07
CA PRO A 443 -11.08 23.97 -7.79
C PRO A 443 -11.04 22.43 -7.82
N SER A 444 -11.84 21.83 -8.70
CA SER A 444 -12.07 20.39 -8.84
C SER A 444 -11.03 19.63 -9.67
N HIS A 445 -10.04 20.32 -10.25
CA HIS A 445 -9.05 19.67 -11.11
C HIS A 445 -7.94 18.93 -10.33
N ILE A 446 -7.50 17.80 -10.90
CA ILE A 446 -6.40 16.97 -10.41
C ILE A 446 -5.39 16.78 -11.55
N PHE A 447 -4.14 17.21 -11.35
CA PHE A 447 -3.03 16.74 -12.19
C PHE A 447 -2.47 15.42 -11.66
N SER A 448 -2.11 14.50 -12.57
CA SER A 448 -1.44 13.24 -12.23
C SER A 448 -0.12 13.13 -13.01
N LEU A 449 0.99 12.87 -12.32
CA LEU A 449 2.34 12.75 -12.89
C LEU A 449 3.08 11.57 -12.25
N SER A 450 4.00 10.94 -12.98
CA SER A 450 4.91 9.96 -12.35
C SER A 450 6.03 10.65 -11.55
N GLU A 451 6.64 9.93 -10.61
CA GLU A 451 7.70 10.46 -9.72
C GLU A 451 8.87 11.12 -10.49
N ASP A 452 9.21 10.59 -11.66
CA ASP A 452 10.32 11.03 -12.50
C ASP A 452 9.94 12.28 -13.31
N GLN A 453 8.75 12.27 -13.93
CA GLN A 453 8.16 13.47 -14.53
C GLN A 453 8.14 14.64 -13.54
N PHE A 454 7.70 14.40 -12.30
CA PHE A 454 7.64 15.45 -11.27
C PHE A 454 9.03 15.86 -10.76
N SER A 455 9.94 14.90 -10.58
CA SER A 455 11.35 15.17 -10.24
C SER A 455 12.02 16.10 -11.25
N ASP A 456 11.86 15.82 -12.54
CA ASP A 456 12.41 16.64 -13.61
C ASP A 456 11.73 18.02 -13.63
N LEU A 457 10.40 18.05 -13.49
CA LEU A 457 9.57 19.26 -13.46
C LEU A 457 9.99 20.25 -12.35
N VAL A 458 10.43 19.77 -11.18
CA VAL A 458 10.86 20.64 -10.05
C VAL A 458 12.35 20.98 -10.06
N GLN A 459 13.17 20.25 -10.83
CA GLN A 459 14.56 20.63 -11.12
C GLN A 459 14.64 21.78 -12.15
N ASP A 460 13.57 21.96 -12.94
CA ASP A 460 13.39 22.93 -14.03
C ASP A 460 13.30 24.43 -13.58
N GLY A 461 13.85 24.76 -12.40
CA GLY A 461 14.08 26.11 -11.86
C GLY A 461 13.28 26.47 -10.60
N LYS A 462 13.92 27.13 -9.61
CA LYS A 462 13.33 27.47 -8.29
C LYS A 462 11.96 28.15 -8.38
N ARG A 463 11.82 29.16 -9.24
CA ARG A 463 10.54 29.87 -9.46
C ARG A 463 9.40 28.90 -9.75
N PHE A 464 9.65 27.92 -10.60
CA PHE A 464 8.64 26.97 -11.04
C PHE A 464 8.32 25.90 -9.98
N CYS A 465 9.29 25.54 -9.13
CA CYS A 465 9.01 24.80 -7.91
C CYS A 465 8.08 25.59 -6.96
N ASN A 466 8.24 26.91 -6.85
CA ASN A 466 7.33 27.78 -6.09
C ASN A 466 5.95 27.92 -6.77
N ASP A 467 5.87 27.95 -8.11
CA ASP A 467 4.60 27.95 -8.86
C ASP A 467 3.81 26.66 -8.58
N ILE A 468 4.48 25.49 -8.60
CA ILE A 468 3.90 24.17 -8.25
C ILE A 468 3.43 24.13 -6.80
N PHE A 469 4.24 24.65 -5.87
CA PHE A 469 3.88 24.74 -4.46
C PHE A 469 2.63 25.60 -4.22
N SER A 470 2.56 26.76 -4.88
CA SER A 470 1.43 27.70 -4.80
C SER A 470 0.14 27.13 -5.40
N HIS A 471 0.26 26.39 -6.51
CA HIS A 471 -0.83 25.57 -7.06
C HIS A 471 -1.32 24.55 -6.03
N ASN A 472 -0.40 23.81 -5.41
CA ASN A 472 -0.71 22.73 -4.47
C ASN A 472 -1.29 23.22 -3.12
N ARG A 473 -1.29 24.53 -2.82
CA ARG A 473 -2.10 25.10 -1.72
C ARG A 473 -3.60 25.00 -1.99
N ASN A 474 -4.02 25.09 -3.25
CA ASN A 474 -5.41 25.30 -3.65
C ASN A 474 -6.01 24.09 -4.40
N TYR A 475 -5.23 23.48 -5.28
CA TYR A 475 -5.63 22.45 -6.23
C TYR A 475 -4.91 21.13 -5.99
N PHE A 476 -5.42 20.04 -6.57
CA PHE A 476 -4.90 18.70 -6.32
C PHE A 476 -3.79 18.30 -7.28
N MET A 477 -2.75 17.67 -6.71
CA MET A 477 -1.75 16.91 -7.45
C MET A 477 -1.63 15.49 -6.90
N ARG A 478 -1.64 14.51 -7.81
CA ARG A 478 -1.31 13.11 -7.56
C ARG A 478 0.03 12.77 -8.18
N ILE A 479 0.90 12.14 -7.39
CA ILE A 479 2.13 11.52 -7.87
C ILE A 479 2.02 10.01 -7.72
N TYR A 480 2.55 9.25 -8.67
CA TYR A 480 2.55 7.79 -8.65
C TYR A 480 3.92 7.20 -9.07
N PRO A 481 4.23 5.94 -8.73
CA PRO A 481 5.52 5.32 -9.01
C PRO A 481 5.74 5.16 -10.52
N LYS A 482 6.97 5.38 -11.00
CA LYS A 482 7.28 5.22 -12.43
C LYS A 482 7.24 3.75 -12.87
N GLY A 483 6.77 3.50 -14.09
CA GLY A 483 6.59 2.14 -14.65
C GLY A 483 7.85 1.28 -14.80
N LEU A 484 9.05 1.81 -14.49
CA LEU A 484 10.27 1.01 -14.35
C LEU A 484 10.34 0.23 -13.02
N ARG A 485 9.51 0.58 -12.02
CA ARG A 485 9.40 -0.10 -10.71
C ARG A 485 8.55 -1.36 -10.79
N VAL A 486 8.96 -2.27 -11.67
CA VAL A 486 8.30 -3.57 -11.89
C VAL A 486 8.24 -4.45 -10.64
N ASP A 487 9.17 -4.24 -9.71
CA ASP A 487 9.25 -4.86 -8.38
C ASP A 487 8.24 -4.28 -7.37
N SER A 488 7.49 -3.24 -7.75
CA SER A 488 6.58 -2.47 -6.90
C SER A 488 7.24 -1.71 -5.75
N SER A 489 8.52 -1.37 -5.87
CA SER A 489 9.18 -0.41 -4.96
C SER A 489 8.50 0.96 -4.96
N ASN A 490 8.73 1.78 -3.93
CA ASN A 490 8.10 3.10 -3.77
C ASN A 490 9.06 4.30 -3.96
N PRO A 491 8.53 5.49 -4.32
CA PRO A 491 9.26 6.75 -4.19
C PRO A 491 9.47 7.15 -2.73
N ASP A 492 10.37 8.11 -2.47
CA ASP A 492 10.36 8.88 -1.21
C ASP A 492 9.14 9.82 -1.24
N PRO A 493 8.14 9.65 -0.34
CA PRO A 493 6.98 10.51 -0.34
C PRO A 493 7.25 11.89 0.30
N SER A 494 8.27 12.00 1.15
CA SER A 494 8.60 13.24 1.86
C SER A 494 9.13 14.33 0.92
N PHE A 495 9.84 13.97 -0.15
CA PHE A 495 10.18 14.87 -1.26
C PHE A 495 8.95 15.55 -1.90
N HIS A 496 7.84 14.83 -1.98
CA HIS A 496 6.60 15.26 -2.63
C HIS A 496 5.71 16.06 -1.69
N TRP A 497 5.54 15.62 -0.43
CA TRP A 497 4.77 16.36 0.58
C TRP A 497 5.37 17.74 0.89
N ARG A 498 6.71 17.88 0.91
CA ARG A 498 7.41 19.19 1.02
C ARG A 498 7.05 20.17 -0.10
N ARG A 499 6.48 19.69 -1.21
CA ARG A 499 5.98 20.48 -2.34
C ARG A 499 4.45 20.58 -2.37
N GLY A 500 3.78 20.27 -1.26
CA GLY A 500 2.33 20.40 -1.07
C GLY A 500 1.47 19.34 -1.74
N VAL A 501 2.07 18.35 -2.43
CA VAL A 501 1.37 17.27 -3.15
C VAL A 501 0.48 16.50 -2.17
N GLN A 502 -0.83 16.45 -2.43
CA GLN A 502 -1.80 15.79 -1.54
C GLN A 502 -1.73 14.25 -1.65
N MET A 503 -1.73 13.73 -2.87
CA MET A 503 -1.90 12.31 -3.15
C MET A 503 -0.59 11.69 -3.65
N VAL A 504 0.28 11.28 -2.73
CA VAL A 504 1.47 10.49 -3.10
C VAL A 504 1.09 9.02 -3.05
N ALA A 505 0.82 8.44 -4.21
CA ALA A 505 0.30 7.09 -4.32
C ALA A 505 1.41 6.04 -4.25
N MET A 506 1.22 5.06 -3.35
CA MET A 506 2.22 4.04 -3.01
C MET A 506 1.75 2.65 -3.44
N ASN A 507 2.68 1.72 -3.64
CA ASN A 507 2.43 0.30 -3.84
C ASN A 507 2.28 -0.39 -2.47
N TRP A 508 1.05 -0.51 -1.96
CA TRP A 508 0.74 -0.99 -0.60
C TRP A 508 1.14 -2.45 -0.34
N GLN A 509 1.29 -3.25 -1.39
CA GLN A 509 1.82 -4.61 -1.32
C GLN A 509 3.33 -4.70 -1.05
N LYS A 510 4.02 -3.55 -0.96
CA LYS A 510 5.47 -3.47 -0.74
C LYS A 510 5.80 -2.61 0.48
N THR A 511 6.09 -3.26 1.61
CA THR A 511 6.76 -2.61 2.74
C THR A 511 8.21 -2.34 2.37
N ASP A 512 8.54 -1.06 2.17
CA ASP A 512 9.88 -0.52 1.99
C ASP A 512 9.98 0.84 2.69
N GLU A 513 11.10 1.54 2.53
CA GLU A 513 11.35 2.86 3.14
C GLU A 513 10.24 3.88 2.83
N GLY A 514 9.76 3.93 1.58
CA GLY A 514 8.68 4.82 1.19
C GLY A 514 7.37 4.47 1.91
N MET A 515 7.06 3.18 2.06
CA MET A 515 5.88 2.75 2.81
C MET A 515 5.99 3.07 4.30
N MET A 516 7.16 2.84 4.92
CA MET A 516 7.36 3.17 6.35
C MET A 516 7.16 4.67 6.63
N LEU A 517 7.53 5.55 5.70
CA LEU A 517 7.27 6.99 5.79
C LEU A 517 5.79 7.34 5.54
N ASN A 518 5.09 6.61 4.66
CA ASN A 518 3.63 6.71 4.49
C ASN A 518 2.89 6.34 5.79
N ASP A 519 3.26 5.22 6.39
CA ASP A 519 2.60 4.71 7.59
C ASP A 519 2.85 5.63 8.80
N ALA A 520 4.07 6.17 8.93
CA ALA A 520 4.39 7.19 9.94
C ALA A 520 3.61 8.51 9.73
N MET A 521 3.42 8.94 8.48
CA MET A 521 2.67 10.15 8.15
C MET A 521 1.17 10.02 8.47
N PHE A 522 0.57 8.87 8.19
CA PHE A 522 -0.87 8.63 8.35
C PHE A 522 -1.27 7.91 9.65
N ALA A 523 -0.31 7.66 10.55
CA ALA A 523 -0.55 7.06 11.85
C ALA A 523 -1.60 7.84 12.65
N ASN A 524 -2.68 7.16 13.06
CA ASN A 524 -3.79 7.69 13.86
C ASN A 524 -4.58 8.87 13.24
N THR A 525 -4.32 9.29 12.00
CA THR A 525 -4.98 10.45 11.35
C THR A 525 -6.08 10.07 10.35
N ASP A 526 -6.58 8.84 10.40
CA ASP A 526 -7.72 8.38 9.58
C ASP A 526 -7.48 8.54 8.06
N GLY A 527 -6.21 8.57 7.65
CA GLY A 527 -5.77 8.75 6.26
C GLY A 527 -5.82 10.19 5.72
N TRP A 528 -6.15 11.18 6.55
CA TRP A 528 -6.25 12.59 6.19
C TRP A 528 -5.47 13.47 7.18
N VAL A 529 -4.32 14.00 6.77
CA VAL A 529 -3.49 14.89 7.60
C VAL A 529 -3.66 16.32 7.12
N LEU A 530 -4.13 17.24 7.99
CA LEU A 530 -4.15 18.65 7.63
C LEU A 530 -2.72 19.16 7.41
N LYS A 531 -2.46 19.80 6.25
CA LYS A 531 -1.13 20.35 5.93
C LYS A 531 -0.66 21.37 6.98
N PRO A 532 0.66 21.55 7.21
CA PRO A 532 1.16 22.58 8.11
C PRO A 532 0.76 24.01 7.67
N PRO A 533 0.84 25.01 8.58
CA PRO A 533 0.75 26.42 8.20
C PRO A 533 1.78 26.78 7.13
N GLY A 534 1.39 27.60 6.15
CA GLY A 534 2.18 27.89 4.95
C GLY A 534 1.92 26.95 3.77
N PHE A 535 1.15 25.87 3.93
CA PHE A 535 0.84 24.89 2.87
C PHE A 535 -0.65 24.86 2.48
N ARG A 536 -1.48 25.74 3.05
CA ARG A 536 -2.95 25.76 2.90
C ARG A 536 -3.41 26.89 1.96
N ALA A 537 -4.61 26.78 1.41
CA ALA A 537 -5.20 27.74 0.45
C ALA A 537 -5.20 29.20 0.94
N GLN A 538 -5.38 29.42 2.26
CA GLN A 538 -5.39 30.76 2.87
C GLN A 538 -3.99 31.38 3.06
N ASP A 539 -2.91 30.63 2.86
CA ASP A 539 -1.55 31.08 3.17
C ASP A 539 -0.93 31.82 1.98
N THR A 540 -0.46 33.06 2.21
CA THR A 540 0.12 33.94 1.17
C THR A 540 1.64 34.07 1.23
N VAL A 541 2.29 33.51 2.25
CA VAL A 541 3.76 33.54 2.42
C VAL A 541 4.50 32.78 1.30
N ASP A 542 5.76 33.10 1.03
CA ASP A 542 6.62 32.27 0.17
C ASP A 542 7.09 30.98 0.90
N TYR A 543 7.46 29.94 0.15
CA TYR A 543 7.98 28.68 0.73
C TYR A 543 9.22 28.89 1.61
N ASP A 544 10.13 29.78 1.17
CA ASP A 544 11.34 30.13 1.91
C ASP A 544 11.05 30.89 3.22
N ALA A 545 9.86 31.49 3.33
CA ALA A 545 9.41 32.27 4.49
C ALA A 545 8.54 31.46 5.47
N ILE A 546 8.24 30.19 5.17
CA ILE A 546 7.55 29.29 6.12
C ILE A 546 8.51 29.02 7.29
N PRO A 547 8.08 29.16 8.56
CA PRO A 547 8.94 28.90 9.71
C PRO A 547 9.58 27.50 9.66
N LYS A 548 10.89 27.46 9.88
CA LYS A 548 11.68 26.22 10.00
C LYS A 548 12.43 26.25 11.32
N ARG A 549 12.57 25.08 11.96
CA ARG A 549 13.26 24.91 13.25
C ARG A 549 14.66 24.32 13.08
N THR A 550 15.44 24.35 14.15
CA THR A 550 16.69 23.59 14.28
C THR A 550 16.45 22.46 15.27
N LEU A 551 16.71 21.22 14.84
CA LEU A 551 16.56 20.04 15.68
C LEU A 551 17.89 19.65 16.33
N ASN A 552 17.81 19.38 17.63
CA ASN A 552 18.82 18.68 18.41
C ASN A 552 18.18 17.40 18.95
N LEU A 553 18.51 16.26 18.36
CA LEU A 553 17.94 14.95 18.65
C LEU A 553 19.03 13.98 19.10
N CYS A 554 18.74 13.18 20.12
CA CYS A 554 19.65 12.21 20.70
C CYS A 554 18.90 10.90 20.96
N ILE A 555 19.28 9.81 20.28
CA ILE A 555 18.61 8.51 20.39
C ILE A 555 19.60 7.47 20.93
N THR A 556 19.29 6.82 22.05
CA THR A 556 20.16 5.78 22.62
C THR A 556 19.52 4.42 22.42
N VAL A 557 20.11 3.57 21.58
CA VAL A 557 19.63 2.20 21.37
C VAL A 557 20.24 1.29 22.43
N LEU A 558 19.46 0.96 23.45
CA LEU A 558 19.91 0.22 24.62
C LEU A 558 19.95 -1.30 24.40
N ALA A 559 18.84 -1.88 23.97
CA ALA A 559 18.68 -3.32 23.78
C ALA A 559 17.53 -3.65 22.83
N GLY A 560 17.44 -4.92 22.43
CA GLY A 560 16.30 -5.52 21.74
C GLY A 560 15.98 -6.90 22.31
N GLN A 561 14.82 -7.44 21.96
CA GLN A 561 14.39 -8.78 22.35
C GLN A 561 13.58 -9.46 21.25
N TYR A 562 13.68 -10.78 21.19
CA TYR A 562 12.95 -11.70 20.31
C TYR A 562 12.96 -11.33 18.82
N LEU A 563 14.02 -10.64 18.35
CA LEU A 563 14.14 -10.18 16.97
C LEU A 563 14.00 -11.38 16.00
N PRO A 564 12.98 -11.39 15.12
CA PRO A 564 12.71 -12.55 14.28
C PRO A 564 13.67 -12.59 13.08
N LEU A 565 13.91 -13.78 12.54
CA LEU A 565 14.63 -13.91 11.28
C LEU A 565 13.82 -13.29 10.13
N PRO A 566 14.47 -12.77 9.07
CA PRO A 566 13.82 -12.46 7.80
C PRO A 566 13.13 -13.69 7.20
N ASP A 567 12.01 -13.51 6.50
CA ASP A 567 11.18 -14.63 6.04
C ASP A 567 11.87 -15.52 5.00
N ASP A 568 12.79 -14.96 4.18
CA ASP A 568 13.66 -15.72 3.27
C ASP A 568 14.61 -16.69 4.00
N ARG A 569 14.80 -16.51 5.31
CA ARG A 569 15.62 -17.35 6.18
C ARG A 569 14.82 -18.24 7.14
N ARG A 570 13.50 -18.05 7.27
CA ARG A 570 12.62 -18.86 8.13
C ARG A 570 12.31 -20.21 7.50
N GLN A 571 13.29 -21.10 7.45
CA GLN A 571 13.09 -22.43 6.87
C GLN A 571 12.30 -23.38 7.78
N ASN A 572 12.50 -23.34 9.11
CA ASN A 572 11.79 -24.20 10.07
C ASN A 572 11.78 -23.62 11.52
N GLY A 573 11.24 -22.42 11.74
CA GLY A 573 10.99 -21.92 13.11
C GLY A 573 11.17 -20.42 13.35
N VAL A 574 11.12 -20.04 14.65
CA VAL A 574 11.22 -18.66 15.13
C VAL A 574 12.56 -18.44 15.85
N GLY A 575 13.28 -17.38 15.49
CA GLY A 575 14.53 -16.95 16.14
C GLY A 575 15.82 -17.58 15.59
N ILE A 576 16.97 -17.20 16.16
CA ILE A 576 18.32 -17.49 15.63
C ILE A 576 18.72 -18.98 15.64
N GLY A 577 17.97 -19.86 16.30
CA GLY A 577 18.36 -21.26 16.52
C GLY A 577 18.81 -22.03 15.26
N GLY A 578 18.34 -21.65 14.07
CA GLY A 578 18.79 -22.16 12.78
C GLY A 578 19.84 -21.34 12.00
N ASP A 579 19.95 -20.01 12.21
CA ASP A 579 20.84 -19.13 11.44
C ASP A 579 21.94 -18.49 12.30
N LYS A 580 23.06 -19.20 12.43
CA LYS A 580 24.28 -18.69 13.11
C LYS A 580 24.92 -17.47 12.43
N ASN A 581 24.46 -17.06 11.25
CA ASN A 581 24.95 -15.90 10.49
C ASN A 581 24.01 -14.69 10.57
N PHE A 582 22.88 -14.76 11.27
CA PHE A 582 22.04 -13.59 11.51
C PHE A 582 22.75 -12.61 12.47
N ARG A 583 22.85 -11.33 12.07
CA ARG A 583 23.56 -10.27 12.80
C ARG A 583 22.69 -9.01 12.88
N PRO A 584 21.72 -8.95 13.80
CA PRO A 584 20.83 -7.80 13.91
C PRO A 584 21.59 -6.58 14.41
N HIS A 585 21.27 -5.44 13.81
CA HIS A 585 21.68 -4.11 14.19
C HIS A 585 20.44 -3.20 14.07
N VAL A 586 20.41 -2.10 14.81
CA VAL A 586 19.46 -1.02 14.59
C VAL A 586 20.15 0.07 13.78
N LYS A 587 19.47 0.53 12.74
CA LYS A 587 19.82 1.71 11.96
C LYS A 587 18.76 2.78 12.25
N VAL A 588 19.20 4.01 12.48
CA VAL A 588 18.35 5.17 12.73
C VAL A 588 18.65 6.21 11.65
N GLU A 589 17.62 6.66 10.94
CA GLU A 589 17.71 7.60 9.83
C GLU A 589 16.80 8.81 10.04
N LEU A 590 17.33 10.01 9.76
CA LEU A 590 16.61 11.28 9.88
C LEU A 590 16.22 11.81 8.48
N HIS A 591 14.93 11.69 8.15
CA HIS A 591 14.36 11.97 6.83
C HIS A 591 13.91 13.42 6.72
N VAL A 592 14.83 14.31 6.33
CA VAL A 592 14.68 15.79 6.33
C VAL A 592 14.99 16.44 4.98
N GLU A 593 14.70 17.75 4.83
CA GLU A 593 15.08 18.52 3.65
C GLU A 593 16.62 18.65 3.54
N LYS A 594 17.21 18.06 2.50
CA LYS A 594 18.68 17.91 2.38
C LYS A 594 19.37 19.21 1.99
N GLN A 595 19.78 20.00 2.98
CA GLN A 595 20.54 21.25 2.80
C GLN A 595 22.04 20.98 2.55
N ASN A 596 22.39 20.48 1.36
CA ASN A 596 23.76 20.22 0.88
C ASN A 596 24.64 19.24 1.71
N LYS A 597 24.19 18.80 2.88
CA LYS A 597 24.78 17.69 3.68
C LYS A 597 24.61 16.33 2.99
N SER A 598 25.51 15.40 3.27
CA SER A 598 25.49 14.03 2.74
C SER A 598 24.35 13.21 3.35
N SER A 599 23.92 12.14 2.68
CA SER A 599 22.97 11.18 3.28
C SER A 599 23.55 10.48 4.51
N THR A 600 24.87 10.28 4.57
CA THR A 600 25.58 9.72 5.74
C THR A 600 25.38 10.53 7.01
N ASP A 601 25.23 11.84 6.89
CA ASP A 601 25.20 12.77 8.03
C ASP A 601 23.92 12.56 8.87
N TYR A 602 22.90 11.96 8.25
CA TYR A 602 21.58 11.67 8.79
C TYR A 602 21.34 10.18 9.12
N ILE A 603 22.37 9.33 9.10
CA ILE A 603 22.28 7.89 9.41
C ILE A 603 23.19 7.55 10.58
N ARG A 604 22.71 6.72 11.52
CA ARG A 604 23.48 6.15 12.64
C ARG A 604 23.14 4.68 12.80
N GLU A 605 24.12 3.85 13.14
CA GLU A 605 23.97 2.38 13.22
C GLU A 605 24.63 1.82 14.48
N THR A 606 23.98 0.84 15.10
CA THR A 606 24.58 0.06 16.21
C THR A 606 25.57 -0.97 15.68
N GLN A 607 26.55 -1.37 16.48
CA GLN A 607 27.34 -2.55 16.16
C GLN A 607 26.45 -3.81 16.03
N PRO A 608 26.66 -4.68 15.01
CA PRO A 608 25.85 -5.88 14.84
C PRO A 608 26.03 -6.89 15.98
N SER A 609 24.92 -7.36 16.54
CA SER A 609 24.92 -8.37 17.60
C SER A 609 24.99 -9.79 17.06
N THR A 610 25.30 -10.76 17.93
CA THR A 610 25.29 -12.20 17.65
C THR A 610 24.01 -12.90 18.12
N THR A 611 23.09 -12.19 18.77
CA THR A 611 21.85 -12.75 19.34
C THR A 611 20.61 -11.99 18.85
N ASN A 612 19.42 -12.59 19.01
CA ASN A 612 18.13 -11.94 18.74
C ASN A 612 17.59 -11.18 19.96
N ASN A 613 18.36 -11.14 21.05
CA ASN A 613 18.10 -10.32 22.21
C ASN A 613 19.33 -9.43 22.48
N PRO A 614 19.69 -8.54 21.52
CA PRO A 614 20.88 -7.71 21.65
C PRO A 614 20.82 -6.83 22.91
N ASP A 615 21.96 -6.67 23.56
CA ASP A 615 22.20 -5.62 24.54
C ASP A 615 23.43 -4.84 24.04
N TRP A 616 23.28 -3.52 23.87
CA TRP A 616 24.36 -2.62 23.45
C TRP A 616 25.01 -1.90 24.65
N GLY A 617 24.58 -2.23 25.87
CA GLY A 617 25.20 -1.84 27.13
C GLY A 617 24.65 -0.55 27.73
N LYS A 618 24.90 -0.35 29.02
CA LYS A 618 24.50 0.87 29.76
C LYS A 618 25.18 2.14 29.22
N ASP A 619 26.39 1.97 28.64
CA ASP A 619 27.23 3.04 28.09
C ASP A 619 27.10 3.14 26.55
N ALA A 620 25.97 2.68 25.99
CA ALA A 620 25.70 2.71 24.56
C ALA A 620 25.81 4.14 24.00
N VAL A 621 26.64 4.31 22.97
CA VAL A 621 26.95 5.63 22.40
C VAL A 621 25.68 6.27 21.81
N PRO A 622 25.22 7.42 22.33
CA PRO A 622 23.99 8.04 21.84
C PRO A 622 24.12 8.57 20.41
N PHE A 623 23.08 8.35 19.61
CA PHE A 623 23.00 8.79 18.22
C PHE A 623 22.61 10.27 18.17
N GLY A 624 23.63 11.12 18.16
CA GLY A 624 23.50 12.57 18.04
C GLY A 624 23.18 13.03 16.62
N PHE A 625 22.10 13.79 16.50
CA PHE A 625 21.71 14.58 15.33
C PHE A 625 21.55 16.04 15.79
N PHE A 626 22.67 16.76 15.83
CA PHE A 626 22.74 18.12 16.37
C PHE A 626 22.79 19.19 15.26
N ASP A 627 22.27 20.37 15.58
CA ASP A 627 22.19 21.56 14.73
C ASP A 627 21.67 21.25 13.31
N VAL A 628 20.63 20.42 13.24
CA VAL A 628 19.92 20.12 12.00
C VAL A 628 18.91 21.23 11.74
N GLY A 629 19.35 22.29 11.07
CA GLY A 629 18.49 23.39 10.64
C GLY A 629 17.54 23.01 9.50
N GLY A 630 16.48 23.80 9.32
CA GLY A 630 15.55 23.66 8.20
C GLY A 630 14.35 22.74 8.43
N ILE A 631 14.10 22.32 9.67
CA ILE A 631 13.09 21.32 9.99
C ILE A 631 11.67 21.90 9.92
N GLN A 632 10.79 21.17 9.23
CA GLN A 632 9.34 21.27 9.35
C GLN A 632 8.88 19.93 9.93
N GLU A 633 8.47 19.94 11.20
CA GLU A 633 8.26 18.72 12.01
C GLU A 633 7.13 17.86 11.44
N GLU A 634 6.10 18.49 10.86
CA GLU A 634 4.95 17.84 10.22
C GLU A 634 5.31 16.95 9.03
N ILE A 635 6.50 17.14 8.43
CA ILE A 635 6.97 16.41 7.24
C ILE A 635 8.46 16.06 7.36
N SER A 636 8.90 15.77 8.58
CA SER A 636 10.24 15.25 8.90
C SER A 636 10.10 14.00 9.78
N PHE A 637 10.84 12.93 9.47
CA PHE A 637 10.63 11.64 10.10
C PHE A 637 11.92 11.06 10.67
N VAL A 638 11.78 10.27 11.75
CA VAL A 638 12.81 9.35 12.23
C VAL A 638 12.35 7.94 11.88
N ARG A 639 13.26 7.09 11.39
CA ARG A 639 13.02 5.68 11.08
C ARG A 639 14.15 4.81 11.61
#